data_AF-A0A7J6JP84-F1
#
_entry.id   AF-A0A7J6JP84-F1
#
_cell.length_a   1.000
_cell.length_b   1.000
_cell.length_c   1.000
_cell.angle_alpha   90.00
_cell.angle_beta   90.00
_cell.angle_gamma   90.00
#
_symmetry.space_group_name_H-M   'P 1'
#
loop_
_entity.id
_entity.type
_entity.pdbx_description
1 polymer ?
#
loop_
_entity_poly.entity_id
_entity_poly.type
_entity_poly.pdbx_seq_one_letter_code
_entity_poly.pdbx_strand_id
1 'polypeptide(L)'
;MRFPILTSLAVLASACHVQAKAVFAHFMVGNTGRYSTATWRDDIRLAQEAHIDGFALNIAYGERMNAVSLENVFEVASDMGFKLIFSFDYAGGGPWPKDDVLNLLKKYATRPEYFKHSDGTPLVSTFEGPEQASDWVDIKRSFPCFFMPDWSSKGAKRAAELAGGVADGLFNWAAWPWGNTNMDTYVDASYYQYLRVDEDTTTLKSFLGTTTENPTTSVLFVLTPWADDNGEAYFEVKGTNHEFRIRCTTHYPSVRPIRFVVDLDGWGLGVKEYEVPETEVSITFVITGSENYGYYHSLTLDSSPVAWMDSIKEHIKGRLVKHVIMPGAHDAGMSVIGKYQWGGTSMDTQTQAYGIAEQLELGARYFDLRPAIADGEFHIFHVTDPRATVILGASGVTLQNVIHDINNFYLSHPGEVVFLWMRDMVSFRGGLFGGGHPFDGDEMAQFFDKLRGIQNRCRGLTEATRLQERVMGELMEQNGGTGCVAIILEQFGVDPRIPQDDPASGIFLAGKHMDRTDRWEENVAGFYDPVRRRLEPSKGGDFFVSQWVLNARHEDAVFWGLENLANYLTTPMLYYGGVAEMTPEMFPTVMLMDYIGVRVSGDTTANNRAAELRTLALGLNLYMVSENCYVSKRRNPLVKKSNKKLAAPWNGIIFANGTRIDNPPPNYDPWRVDVLKSGTVFGNGTVLTRNITNPF
;
A
#
# COMPACT_ATOMS: atom_id res chain seq x y z
N MET A 1 21.20 8.08 69.95
CA MET A 1 20.55 6.83 69.48
C MET A 1 20.64 6.80 67.97
N ARG A 2 21.11 5.68 67.41
CA ARG A 2 21.41 5.43 66.00
C ARG A 2 20.20 4.78 65.30
N PHE A 3 19.87 5.27 64.10
CA PHE A 3 19.19 4.65 62.93
C PHE A 3 17.82 3.92 63.09
N PRO A 4 16.95 3.84 62.04
CA PRO A 4 17.27 4.04 60.62
C PRO A 4 16.33 4.93 59.79
N ILE A 5 16.94 5.71 58.89
CA ILE A 5 16.35 6.44 57.74
C ILE A 5 16.42 5.57 56.45
N LEU A 6 16.63 4.26 56.56
CA LEU A 6 16.97 3.41 55.42
C LEU A 6 15.79 2.74 54.68
N THR A 7 14.53 3.00 55.03
CA THR A 7 13.39 2.27 54.46
C THR A 7 12.59 3.02 53.39
N SER A 8 12.88 4.30 53.13
CA SER A 8 12.05 5.12 52.22
C SER A 8 12.66 5.38 50.84
N LEU A 9 13.94 5.02 50.59
CA LEU A 9 14.55 5.10 49.25
C LEU A 9 14.36 3.84 48.39
N ALA A 10 13.90 2.73 48.97
CA ALA A 10 13.73 1.46 48.23
C ALA A 10 12.37 1.32 47.53
N VAL A 11 11.39 2.19 47.83
CA VAL A 11 10.02 2.08 47.28
C VAL A 11 9.81 2.97 46.04
N LEU A 12 10.69 3.93 45.77
CA LEU A 12 10.61 4.83 44.60
C LEU A 12 11.44 4.39 43.39
N ALA A 13 12.18 3.27 43.48
CA ALA A 13 12.92 2.67 42.36
C ALA A 13 12.14 1.55 41.63
N SER A 14 10.93 1.23 42.08
CA SER A 14 10.12 0.14 41.53
C SER A 14 8.82 0.67 40.93
N ALA A 15 8.86 1.19 39.70
CA ALA A 15 7.72 1.23 38.75
C ALA A 15 8.00 2.01 37.43
N CYS A 16 9.26 2.20 37.03
CA CYS A 16 9.58 2.50 35.63
C CYS A 16 10.38 1.34 35.06
N HIS A 17 9.70 0.23 34.77
CA HIS A 17 10.26 -0.75 33.84
C HIS A 17 10.30 -0.10 32.46
N VAL A 18 11.41 0.57 32.14
CA VAL A 18 11.80 0.79 30.75
C VAL A 18 11.93 -0.60 30.15
N GLN A 19 11.07 -0.94 29.18
CA GLN A 19 11.09 -2.25 28.53
C GLN A 19 12.22 -2.27 27.49
N ALA A 20 13.47 -2.16 27.96
CA ALA A 20 14.66 -2.32 27.14
C ALA A 20 14.66 -3.74 26.56
N LYS A 21 14.68 -3.84 25.23
CA LYS A 21 14.80 -5.12 24.51
C LYS A 21 16.28 -5.42 24.33
N ALA A 22 16.68 -6.66 24.61
CA ALA A 22 18.06 -7.09 24.38
C ALA A 22 18.27 -7.40 22.90
N VAL A 23 19.27 -6.77 22.29
CA VAL A 23 19.66 -6.93 20.88
C VAL A 23 20.90 -7.81 20.78
N PHE A 24 20.82 -8.87 19.97
CA PHE A 24 21.93 -9.77 19.73
C PHE A 24 22.35 -9.76 18.26
N ALA A 25 23.64 -9.67 18.01
CA ALA A 25 24.21 -9.93 16.69
C ALA A 25 24.71 -11.38 16.61
N HIS A 26 24.38 -12.07 15.52
CA HIS A 26 24.88 -13.42 15.30
C HIS A 26 26.35 -13.38 14.86
N PHE A 27 27.20 -14.17 15.51
CA PHE A 27 28.64 -14.11 15.36
C PHE A 27 29.20 -15.48 14.98
N MET A 28 29.75 -15.58 13.78
CA MET A 28 30.34 -16.83 13.24
C MET A 28 31.69 -17.13 13.90
N VAL A 29 31.71 -18.00 14.91
CA VAL A 29 32.92 -18.30 15.68
C VAL A 29 33.98 -19.01 14.81
N GLY A 30 33.59 -19.79 13.81
CA GLY A 30 34.52 -20.45 12.88
C GLY A 30 35.47 -19.49 12.14
N ASN A 31 35.05 -18.23 11.98
CA ASN A 31 35.84 -17.19 11.28
C ASN A 31 36.91 -16.52 12.16
N THR A 32 37.04 -16.93 13.42
CA THR A 32 37.90 -16.26 14.42
C THR A 32 39.32 -16.85 14.49
N GLY A 33 39.77 -17.53 13.43
CA GLY A 33 41.05 -18.24 13.36
C GLY A 33 42.31 -17.46 13.78
N ARG A 34 42.26 -16.13 13.73
CA ARG A 34 43.35 -15.21 14.11
C ARG A 34 42.96 -14.22 15.21
N TYR A 35 41.79 -14.39 15.83
CA TYR A 35 41.32 -13.47 16.86
C TYR A 35 42.16 -13.61 18.13
N SER A 36 42.56 -12.47 18.67
CA SER A 36 43.12 -12.35 20.02
C SER A 36 42.06 -11.75 20.96
N THR A 37 42.33 -11.73 22.26
CA THR A 37 41.46 -11.01 23.22
C THR A 37 41.37 -9.51 22.90
N ALA A 38 42.39 -8.91 22.28
CA ALA A 38 42.33 -7.52 21.80
C ALA A 38 41.32 -7.37 20.65
N THR A 39 41.32 -8.28 19.68
CA THR A 39 40.35 -8.28 18.57
C THR A 39 38.92 -8.44 19.07
N TRP A 40 38.70 -9.37 20.00
CA TRP A 40 37.39 -9.52 20.65
C TRP A 40 36.96 -8.26 21.41
N ARG A 41 37.90 -7.58 22.08
CA ARG A 41 37.63 -6.33 22.81
C ARG A 41 37.24 -5.21 21.85
N ASP A 42 37.87 -5.14 20.69
CA ASP A 42 37.52 -4.17 19.64
C ASP A 42 36.12 -4.43 19.06
N ASP A 43 35.79 -5.68 18.72
CA ASP A 43 34.47 -6.03 18.17
C ASP A 43 33.34 -5.83 19.19
N ILE A 44 33.56 -6.21 20.46
CA ILE A 44 32.59 -5.96 21.53
C ILE A 44 32.40 -4.46 21.76
N ARG A 45 33.49 -3.66 21.73
CA ARG A 45 33.39 -2.20 21.84
C ARG A 45 32.54 -1.62 20.70
N LEU A 46 32.79 -2.06 19.46
CA LEU A 46 32.02 -1.62 18.30
C LEU A 46 30.54 -2.03 18.41
N ALA A 47 30.26 -3.24 18.90
CA ALA A 47 28.90 -3.71 19.14
C ALA A 47 28.17 -2.86 20.19
N GLN A 48 28.84 -2.53 21.30
CA GLN A 48 28.27 -1.64 22.33
C GLN A 48 28.05 -0.21 21.81
N GLU A 49 28.98 0.32 21.00
CA GLU A 49 28.83 1.61 20.31
C GLU A 49 27.64 1.63 19.34
N ALA A 50 27.29 0.46 18.77
CA ALA A 50 26.13 0.26 17.91
C ALA A 50 24.84 -0.14 18.66
N HIS A 51 24.83 -0.08 19.99
CA HIS A 51 23.69 -0.49 20.83
C HIS A 51 23.29 -1.96 20.72
N ILE A 52 24.23 -2.85 20.40
CA ILE A 52 24.05 -4.30 20.48
C ILE A 52 24.43 -4.74 21.91
N ASP A 53 23.55 -5.51 22.56
CA ASP A 53 23.73 -5.95 23.95
C ASP A 53 24.56 -7.23 24.09
N GLY A 54 24.60 -8.04 23.04
CA GLY A 54 25.33 -9.31 23.07
C GLY A 54 25.56 -9.97 21.71
N PHE A 55 26.33 -11.06 21.74
CA PHE A 55 26.52 -11.94 20.58
C PHE A 55 25.83 -13.30 20.74
N ALA A 56 25.17 -13.73 19.66
CA ALA A 56 24.76 -15.13 19.49
C ALA A 56 25.90 -15.89 18.81
N LEU A 57 26.64 -16.66 19.60
CA LEU A 57 27.85 -17.35 19.17
C LEU A 57 27.47 -18.58 18.34
N ASN A 58 27.61 -18.47 17.03
CA ASN A 58 27.40 -19.57 16.10
C ASN A 58 28.62 -20.49 16.07
N ILE A 59 28.43 -21.72 16.53
CA ILE A 59 29.50 -22.71 16.70
C ILE A 59 29.15 -24.00 15.97
N ALA A 60 29.94 -24.37 14.95
CA ALA A 60 29.77 -25.64 14.26
C ALA A 60 30.53 -26.78 14.98
N TYR A 61 29.97 -27.99 14.93
CA TYR A 61 30.55 -29.15 15.60
C TYR A 61 31.94 -29.50 15.05
N GLY A 62 32.88 -29.84 15.94
CA GLY A 62 34.23 -30.26 15.57
C GLY A 62 35.16 -29.14 15.10
N GLU A 63 34.73 -27.87 15.10
CA GLU A 63 35.59 -26.77 14.69
C GLU A 63 36.73 -26.52 15.68
N ARG A 64 37.96 -26.47 15.15
CA ARG A 64 39.20 -26.27 15.93
C ARG A 64 39.17 -24.99 16.77
N MET A 65 38.47 -23.96 16.29
CA MET A 65 38.47 -22.64 16.92
C MET A 65 37.54 -22.52 18.12
N ASN A 66 36.59 -23.43 18.32
CA ASN A 66 35.58 -23.32 19.38
C ASN A 66 36.22 -23.19 20.77
N ALA A 67 37.15 -24.08 21.13
CA ALA A 67 37.73 -24.07 22.48
C ALA A 67 38.43 -22.74 22.81
N VAL A 68 39.34 -22.29 21.94
CA VAL A 68 40.13 -21.07 22.15
C VAL A 68 39.26 -19.83 22.09
N SER A 69 38.32 -19.78 21.14
CA SER A 69 37.52 -18.58 20.90
C SER A 69 36.46 -18.38 21.98
N LEU A 70 35.85 -19.46 22.47
CA LEU A 70 34.92 -19.41 23.60
C LEU A 70 35.64 -18.99 24.89
N GLU A 71 36.87 -19.45 25.14
CA GLU A 71 37.63 -18.99 26.31
C GLU A 71 37.93 -17.48 26.22
N ASN A 72 38.43 -17.02 25.07
CA ASN A 72 38.75 -15.61 24.87
C ASN A 72 37.52 -14.69 24.94
N VAL A 73 36.42 -15.01 24.24
CA VAL A 73 35.26 -14.12 24.17
C VAL A 73 34.52 -14.04 25.51
N PHE A 74 34.45 -15.14 26.28
CA PHE A 74 33.84 -15.10 27.62
C PHE A 74 34.71 -14.34 28.63
N GLU A 75 36.04 -14.38 28.51
CA GLU A 75 36.93 -13.53 29.31
C GLU A 75 36.66 -12.04 29.00
N VAL A 76 36.70 -11.67 27.72
CA VAL A 76 36.52 -10.27 27.30
C VAL A 76 35.10 -9.76 27.58
N ALA A 77 34.07 -10.56 27.35
CA ALA A 77 32.68 -10.18 27.64
C ALA A 77 32.46 -9.93 29.14
N SER A 78 33.11 -10.73 30.01
CA SER A 78 33.09 -10.52 31.46
C SER A 78 33.70 -9.16 31.83
N ASP A 79 34.87 -8.83 31.25
CA ASP A 79 35.55 -7.56 31.47
C ASP A 79 34.75 -6.33 31.00
N MET A 80 33.97 -6.49 29.93
CA MET A 80 33.26 -5.40 29.26
C MET A 80 31.77 -5.30 29.60
N GLY A 81 31.26 -6.22 30.43
CA GLY A 81 29.84 -6.28 30.77
C GLY A 81 28.93 -6.64 29.57
N PHE A 82 29.47 -7.32 28.55
CA PHE A 82 28.77 -7.70 27.34
C PHE A 82 28.10 -9.07 27.48
N LYS A 83 27.02 -9.34 26.73
CA LYS A 83 26.26 -10.60 26.85
C LYS A 83 26.55 -11.59 25.74
N LEU A 84 26.45 -12.88 26.06
CA LEU A 84 26.66 -13.98 25.12
C LEU A 84 25.55 -15.02 25.23
N ILE A 85 25.15 -15.60 24.10
CA ILE A 85 24.35 -16.83 24.03
C ILE A 85 24.97 -17.80 23.04
N PHE A 86 24.69 -19.09 23.17
CA PHE A 86 25.04 -20.07 22.15
C PHE A 86 23.98 -20.17 21.06
N SER A 87 24.46 -20.23 19.82
CA SER A 87 23.74 -20.76 18.66
C SER A 87 24.53 -21.98 18.16
N PHE A 88 24.10 -23.19 18.55
CA PHE A 88 24.74 -24.41 18.07
C PHE A 88 24.41 -24.60 16.59
N ASP A 89 25.41 -24.60 15.72
CA ASP A 89 25.22 -24.81 14.30
C ASP A 89 25.16 -26.32 14.00
N TYR A 90 23.95 -26.81 13.72
CA TYR A 90 23.68 -28.21 13.37
C TYR A 90 23.80 -28.47 11.86
N ALA A 91 23.91 -27.42 11.03
CA ALA A 91 23.99 -27.53 9.57
C ALA A 91 25.44 -27.47 9.05
N GLY A 92 26.28 -26.59 9.60
CA GLY A 92 27.64 -26.31 9.11
C GLY A 92 28.65 -27.42 9.38
N GLY A 93 28.61 -28.04 10.56
CA GLY A 93 29.51 -29.13 10.98
C GLY A 93 28.85 -30.51 11.08
N GLY A 94 27.57 -30.60 10.72
CA GLY A 94 26.69 -31.70 11.09
C GLY A 94 26.11 -31.55 12.52
N PRO A 95 25.19 -32.44 12.91
CA PRO A 95 24.47 -32.30 14.17
C PRO A 95 25.39 -32.47 15.38
N TRP A 96 25.18 -31.63 16.40
CA TRP A 96 25.90 -31.74 17.66
C TRP A 96 25.45 -32.97 18.46
N PRO A 97 26.38 -33.78 19.01
CA PRO A 97 26.04 -34.81 19.99
C PRO A 97 25.44 -34.18 21.26
N LYS A 98 24.34 -34.76 21.76
CA LYS A 98 23.61 -34.29 22.94
C LYS A 98 24.51 -34.03 24.16
N ASP A 99 25.43 -34.95 24.45
CA ASP A 99 26.33 -34.84 25.60
C ASP A 99 27.31 -33.66 25.48
N ASP A 100 27.76 -33.34 24.26
CA ASP A 100 28.66 -32.22 24.01
C ASP A 100 27.95 -30.88 24.19
N VAL A 101 26.69 -30.77 23.73
CA VAL A 101 25.83 -29.60 24.01
C VAL A 101 25.69 -29.40 25.53
N LEU A 102 25.34 -30.46 26.26
CA LEU A 102 25.18 -30.41 27.72
C LEU A 102 26.48 -30.00 28.43
N ASN A 103 27.63 -30.48 27.97
CA ASN A 103 28.93 -30.12 28.54
C ASN A 103 29.24 -28.63 28.35
N LEU A 104 28.97 -28.08 27.17
CA LEU A 104 29.17 -26.65 26.88
C LEU A 104 28.20 -25.76 27.68
N LEU A 105 26.92 -26.14 27.75
CA LEU A 105 25.93 -25.43 28.55
C LEU A 105 26.33 -25.39 30.03
N LYS A 106 26.71 -26.52 30.62
CA LYS A 106 27.16 -26.57 32.02
C LYS A 106 28.40 -25.71 32.26
N LYS A 107 29.35 -25.68 31.32
CA LYS A 107 30.60 -24.91 31.43
C LYS A 107 30.36 -23.40 31.33
N TYR A 108 29.55 -22.93 30.38
CA TYR A 108 29.47 -21.51 30.04
C TYR A 108 28.13 -20.84 30.36
N ALA A 109 27.00 -21.55 30.23
CA ALA A 109 25.67 -20.97 30.42
C ALA A 109 25.33 -20.62 31.89
N THR A 110 26.20 -21.01 32.82
CA THR A 110 26.13 -20.64 34.24
C THR A 110 26.92 -19.37 34.57
N ARG A 111 27.72 -18.84 33.63
CA ARG A 111 28.55 -17.65 33.83
C ARG A 111 27.73 -16.34 33.80
N PRO A 112 28.13 -15.28 34.53
CA PRO A 112 27.36 -14.02 34.61
C PRO A 112 27.16 -13.27 33.29
N GLU A 113 28.12 -13.38 32.38
CA GLU A 113 28.10 -12.80 31.02
C GLU A 113 27.24 -13.61 30.04
N TYR A 114 26.83 -14.82 30.40
CA TYR A 114 25.84 -15.54 29.62
C TYR A 114 24.44 -14.92 29.84
N PHE A 115 23.74 -14.60 28.76
CA PHE A 115 22.44 -13.96 28.86
C PHE A 115 21.38 -14.89 29.45
N LYS A 116 20.58 -14.35 30.37
CA LYS A 116 19.44 -15.03 30.96
C LYS A 116 18.16 -14.38 30.45
N HIS A 117 17.22 -15.22 30.05
CA HIS A 117 15.87 -14.80 29.71
C HIS A 117 15.15 -14.23 30.95
N SER A 118 13.99 -13.60 30.76
CA SER A 118 13.24 -12.95 31.83
C SER A 118 12.81 -13.88 32.97
N ASP A 119 12.75 -15.19 32.71
CA ASP A 119 12.49 -16.23 33.72
C ASP A 119 13.74 -16.64 34.53
N GLY A 120 14.90 -16.03 34.24
CA GLY A 120 16.17 -16.30 34.89
C GLY A 120 16.95 -17.51 34.35
N THR A 121 16.41 -18.21 33.34
CA THR A 121 17.10 -19.34 32.70
C THR A 121 18.01 -18.86 31.56
N PRO A 122 19.10 -19.58 31.23
CA PRO A 122 19.95 -19.22 30.11
C PRO A 122 19.21 -19.33 28.77
N LEU A 123 19.39 -18.34 27.89
CA LEU A 123 18.86 -18.40 26.52
C LEU A 123 19.79 -19.24 25.64
N VAL A 124 19.25 -20.24 24.96
CA VAL A 124 20.01 -21.16 24.11
C VAL A 124 19.33 -21.27 22.75
N SER A 125 20.14 -21.33 21.70
CA SER A 125 19.67 -21.34 20.32
C SER A 125 20.42 -22.39 19.47
N THR A 126 19.89 -22.66 18.27
CA THR A 126 20.57 -23.42 17.22
C THR A 126 20.44 -22.71 15.88
N PHE A 127 21.36 -22.98 14.96
CA PHE A 127 21.16 -22.78 13.53
C PHE A 127 20.79 -24.13 12.91
N GLU A 128 19.56 -24.23 12.42
CA GLU A 128 18.91 -25.47 11.99
C GLU A 128 19.03 -26.62 13.03
N GLY A 129 18.97 -27.87 12.58
CA GLY A 129 18.89 -29.07 13.43
C GLY A 129 17.48 -29.55 13.84
N PRO A 130 16.41 -29.33 13.06
CA PRO A 130 15.07 -29.80 13.44
C PRO A 130 14.97 -31.33 13.56
N GLU A 131 15.84 -32.08 12.87
CA GLU A 131 15.94 -33.53 13.01
C GLU A 131 16.43 -33.97 14.40
N GLN A 132 17.05 -33.07 15.18
CA GLN A 132 17.53 -33.30 16.54
C GLN A 132 16.61 -32.69 17.60
N ALA A 133 15.40 -32.23 17.24
CA ALA A 133 14.46 -31.66 18.19
C ALA A 133 14.17 -32.57 19.40
N SER A 134 14.15 -33.90 19.21
CA SER A 134 13.93 -34.85 20.31
C SER A 134 15.04 -34.86 21.35
N ASP A 135 16.28 -34.54 20.97
CA ASP A 135 17.39 -34.47 21.93
C ASP A 135 17.20 -33.32 22.92
N TRP A 136 16.58 -32.23 22.48
CA TRP A 136 16.30 -31.06 23.32
C TRP A 136 15.33 -31.33 24.46
N VAL A 137 14.51 -32.39 24.37
CA VAL A 137 13.65 -32.84 25.48
C VAL A 137 14.49 -33.31 26.67
N ASP A 138 15.56 -34.07 26.39
CA ASP A 138 16.49 -34.55 27.41
C ASP A 138 17.47 -33.46 27.86
N ILE A 139 17.92 -32.60 26.94
CA ILE A 139 18.82 -31.48 27.23
C ILE A 139 18.13 -30.52 28.21
N LYS A 140 16.93 -30.04 27.90
CA LYS A 140 16.17 -29.11 28.77
C LYS A 140 15.83 -29.73 30.12
N ARG A 141 15.57 -31.04 30.16
CA ARG A 141 15.35 -31.76 31.42
C ARG A 141 16.60 -31.79 32.29
N SER A 142 17.77 -31.98 31.67
CA SER A 142 19.05 -32.09 32.37
C SER A 142 19.68 -30.75 32.71
N PHE A 143 19.39 -29.72 31.92
CA PHE A 143 19.84 -28.35 32.08
C PHE A 143 18.72 -27.40 31.65
N PRO A 144 17.90 -26.88 32.59
CA PRO A 144 16.81 -25.98 32.26
C PRO A 144 17.30 -24.71 31.55
N CYS A 145 16.76 -24.45 30.37
CA CYS A 145 17.06 -23.27 29.55
C CYS A 145 15.82 -22.81 28.79
N PHE A 146 15.82 -21.54 28.39
CA PHE A 146 14.89 -21.02 27.39
C PHE A 146 15.46 -21.34 26.01
N PHE A 147 14.83 -22.28 25.31
CA PHE A 147 15.30 -22.82 24.05
C PHE A 147 14.57 -22.21 22.86
N MET A 148 15.32 -21.51 22.02
CA MET A 148 14.80 -20.77 20.87
C MET A 148 15.65 -21.03 19.63
N PRO A 149 15.38 -22.14 18.91
CA PRO A 149 16.10 -22.50 17.71
C PRO A 149 15.64 -21.73 16.47
N ASP A 150 16.52 -21.70 15.48
CA ASP A 150 16.17 -21.43 14.09
C ASP A 150 15.92 -22.77 13.42
N TRP A 151 14.65 -23.06 13.16
CA TRP A 151 14.22 -24.22 12.36
C TRP A 151 13.45 -23.73 11.14
N SER A 152 13.96 -22.67 10.51
CA SER A 152 13.34 -22.02 9.36
C SER A 152 13.06 -22.97 8.21
N SER A 153 13.88 -24.01 8.03
CA SER A 153 13.66 -25.07 7.04
C SER A 153 12.33 -25.83 7.17
N LYS A 154 11.64 -25.76 8.33
CA LYS A 154 10.34 -26.43 8.55
C LYS A 154 9.15 -25.49 8.47
N GLY A 155 9.36 -24.18 8.51
CA GLY A 155 8.31 -23.17 8.72
C GLY A 155 7.75 -23.17 10.15
N ALA A 156 7.19 -22.03 10.58
CA ALA A 156 6.93 -21.74 11.99
C ALA A 156 6.04 -22.77 12.72
N LYS A 157 4.88 -23.11 12.14
CA LYS A 157 3.92 -24.05 12.77
C LYS A 157 4.55 -25.41 13.02
N ARG A 158 5.15 -26.00 11.98
CA ARG A 158 5.75 -27.33 12.06
C ARG A 158 6.95 -27.33 13.00
N ALA A 159 7.80 -26.29 12.95
CA ALA A 159 8.91 -26.12 13.86
C ALA A 159 8.45 -26.06 15.33
N ALA A 160 7.39 -25.31 15.62
CA ALA A 160 6.83 -25.17 16.96
C ALA A 160 6.21 -26.47 17.51
N GLU A 161 5.76 -27.39 16.65
CA GLU A 161 5.18 -28.68 17.05
C GLU A 161 6.23 -29.78 17.26
N LEU A 162 7.47 -29.59 16.80
CA LEU A 162 8.52 -30.60 16.87
C LEU A 162 8.79 -31.04 18.31
N ALA A 163 9.00 -32.36 18.47
CA ALA A 163 9.25 -33.02 19.74
C ALA A 163 8.24 -32.68 20.85
N GLY A 164 6.98 -32.44 20.47
CA GLY A 164 5.91 -32.12 21.41
C GLY A 164 5.94 -30.67 21.91
N GLY A 165 6.46 -29.75 21.10
CA GLY A 165 6.58 -28.33 21.48
C GLY A 165 7.77 -28.05 22.39
N VAL A 166 8.92 -28.68 22.11
CA VAL A 166 10.12 -28.56 22.95
C VAL A 166 10.72 -27.14 22.94
N ALA A 167 10.53 -26.39 21.86
CA ALA A 167 11.01 -25.01 21.71
C ALA A 167 10.10 -24.03 22.46
N ASP A 168 10.70 -23.11 23.23
CA ASP A 168 10.00 -22.06 23.97
C ASP A 168 9.74 -20.82 23.10
N GLY A 169 10.49 -20.69 22.00
CA GLY A 169 10.30 -19.68 20.95
C GLY A 169 10.98 -20.14 19.66
N LEU A 170 10.81 -19.38 18.57
CA LEU A 170 11.55 -19.59 17.33
C LEU A 170 12.12 -18.25 16.85
N PHE A 171 13.18 -18.30 16.05
CA PHE A 171 13.63 -17.17 15.26
C PHE A 171 13.87 -17.57 13.81
N ASN A 172 13.73 -16.61 12.90
CA ASN A 172 13.90 -16.84 11.47
C ASN A 172 15.34 -16.50 11.01
N TRP A 173 15.95 -17.36 10.19
CA TRP A 173 17.26 -17.15 9.57
C TRP A 173 17.21 -16.83 8.07
N ALA A 174 16.02 -16.71 7.48
CA ALA A 174 15.82 -16.41 6.06
C ALA A 174 16.03 -14.93 5.67
N ALA A 175 16.74 -14.16 6.48
CA ALA A 175 17.03 -12.74 6.23
C ALA A 175 18.17 -12.49 5.21
N TRP A 176 18.67 -13.56 4.58
CA TRP A 176 19.81 -13.54 3.66
C TRP A 176 19.49 -14.37 2.41
N PRO A 177 20.04 -14.00 1.23
CA PRO A 177 19.85 -14.77 0.01
C PRO A 177 20.52 -16.13 0.12
N TRP A 178 19.87 -17.16 -0.42
CA TRP A 178 20.44 -18.50 -0.52
C TRP A 178 21.41 -18.55 -1.71
N GLY A 179 22.64 -18.06 -1.47
CA GLY A 179 23.70 -18.00 -2.46
C GLY A 179 23.34 -17.06 -3.62
N ASN A 180 23.04 -17.62 -4.79
CA ASN A 180 22.65 -16.88 -5.99
C ASN A 180 21.13 -16.71 -6.14
N THR A 181 20.36 -17.11 -5.14
CA THR A 181 18.89 -17.00 -5.14
C THR A 181 18.50 -15.68 -4.49
N ASN A 182 17.66 -14.89 -5.16
CA ASN A 182 17.10 -13.69 -4.56
C ASN A 182 16.30 -14.07 -3.31
N MET A 183 16.36 -13.22 -2.28
CA MET A 183 15.52 -13.38 -1.10
C MET A 183 14.04 -13.30 -1.49
N ASP A 184 13.22 -14.09 -0.82
CA ASP A 184 11.76 -14.03 -0.90
C ASP A 184 11.16 -14.04 0.51
N THR A 185 9.86 -13.81 0.61
CA THR A 185 9.14 -13.79 1.89
C THR A 185 8.50 -15.15 2.21
N TYR A 186 8.89 -16.24 1.54
CA TYR A 186 8.22 -17.54 1.68
C TYR A 186 8.33 -18.08 3.11
N VAL A 187 9.53 -18.00 3.69
CA VAL A 187 9.77 -18.44 5.08
C VAL A 187 9.05 -17.50 6.05
N ASP A 188 9.15 -16.18 5.84
CA ASP A 188 8.48 -15.16 6.66
C ASP A 188 6.97 -15.35 6.71
N ALA A 189 6.34 -15.70 5.57
CA ALA A 189 4.91 -15.92 5.47
C ALA A 189 4.42 -17.02 6.42
N SER A 190 5.22 -18.07 6.65
CA SER A 190 4.87 -19.12 7.61
C SER A 190 4.86 -18.62 9.06
N TYR A 191 5.76 -17.70 9.40
CA TYR A 191 5.81 -17.06 10.72
C TYR A 191 4.64 -16.08 10.87
N TYR A 192 4.39 -15.21 9.89
CA TYR A 192 3.23 -14.31 9.89
C TYR A 192 1.90 -15.06 9.98
N GLN A 193 1.73 -16.14 9.22
CA GLN A 193 0.50 -16.93 9.24
C GLN A 193 0.29 -17.65 10.58
N TYR A 194 1.34 -18.25 11.15
CA TYR A 194 1.21 -18.94 12.43
C TYR A 194 0.93 -17.95 13.58
N LEU A 195 1.57 -16.78 13.56
CA LEU A 195 1.27 -15.68 14.48
C LEU A 195 -0.18 -15.18 14.37
N ARG A 196 -0.79 -15.25 13.18
CA ARG A 196 -2.22 -14.91 12.95
C ARG A 196 -3.20 -16.01 13.41
N VAL A 197 -2.77 -17.27 13.55
CA VAL A 197 -3.65 -18.42 13.90
C VAL A 197 -3.74 -18.68 15.41
N ASP A 198 -2.70 -18.33 16.20
CA ASP A 198 -2.68 -18.57 17.65
C ASP A 198 -3.26 -17.43 18.51
N GLU A 199 -3.70 -16.31 17.92
CA GLU A 199 -4.43 -15.23 18.63
C GLU A 199 -5.77 -15.69 19.26
N ASP A 200 -6.27 -16.88 18.90
CA ASP A 200 -7.46 -17.50 19.47
C ASP A 200 -7.18 -18.31 20.78
N THR A 201 -5.92 -18.47 21.20
CA THR A 201 -5.59 -19.21 22.44
C THR A 201 -4.73 -18.39 23.41
N THR A 202 -5.14 -18.40 24.68
CA THR A 202 -4.62 -17.59 25.80
C THR A 202 -3.18 -17.94 26.28
N THR A 203 -2.33 -18.52 25.44
CA THR A 203 -1.01 -19.01 25.85
C THR A 203 0.12 -18.19 25.21
N LEU A 204 0.82 -17.41 26.03
CA LEU A 204 2.00 -16.61 25.67
C LEU A 204 3.10 -17.45 25.00
N LYS A 205 3.55 -17.04 23.81
CA LYS A 205 4.85 -17.42 23.21
C LYS A 205 5.55 -16.19 22.64
N SER A 206 6.87 -16.08 22.85
CA SER A 206 7.72 -14.98 22.37
C SER A 206 8.53 -15.40 21.13
N PHE A 207 8.70 -14.50 20.14
CA PHE A 207 9.41 -14.79 18.88
C PHE A 207 10.36 -13.65 18.47
N LEU A 208 11.45 -13.96 17.76
CA LEU A 208 12.46 -13.00 17.27
C LEU A 208 12.44 -12.95 15.73
N GLY A 209 12.38 -11.75 15.12
CA GLY A 209 12.46 -11.53 13.66
C GLY A 209 13.40 -10.38 13.30
N THR A 210 13.92 -10.34 12.07
CA THR A 210 14.83 -9.28 11.57
C THR A 210 14.06 -8.23 10.77
N THR A 211 14.55 -6.98 10.76
CA THR A 211 14.01 -5.89 9.92
C THR A 211 14.98 -5.57 8.79
N THR A 212 14.44 -5.22 7.63
CA THR A 212 15.13 -5.11 6.32
C THR A 212 16.08 -3.92 6.17
N GLU A 213 16.17 -3.03 7.16
CA GLU A 213 16.97 -1.80 7.04
C GLU A 213 18.35 -1.85 7.69
N ASN A 214 18.71 -2.91 8.43
CA ASN A 214 20.07 -3.08 8.93
C ASN A 214 20.43 -4.57 9.16
N PRO A 215 21.35 -5.16 8.38
CA PRO A 215 21.61 -6.61 8.36
C PRO A 215 22.33 -7.18 9.60
N THR A 216 22.29 -6.50 10.75
CA THR A 216 22.96 -6.89 12.00
C THR A 216 22.04 -6.98 13.23
N THR A 217 20.72 -6.84 13.07
CA THR A 217 19.80 -6.67 14.22
C THR A 217 18.61 -7.64 14.17
N SER A 218 18.50 -8.55 15.15
CA SER A 218 17.31 -9.38 15.39
C SER A 218 16.46 -8.76 16.50
N VAL A 219 15.15 -8.56 16.28
CA VAL A 219 14.20 -7.90 17.19
C VAL A 219 13.21 -8.89 17.82
N LEU A 220 13.10 -8.88 19.16
CA LEU A 220 12.20 -9.75 19.92
C LEU A 220 10.77 -9.18 19.96
N PHE A 221 9.86 -9.82 19.23
CA PHE A 221 8.42 -9.62 19.35
C PHE A 221 7.91 -10.35 20.61
N VAL A 222 7.60 -9.56 21.64
CA VAL A 222 6.78 -9.98 22.77
C VAL A 222 5.41 -9.36 22.54
N LEU A 223 4.40 -10.18 22.23
CA LEU A 223 3.01 -9.72 22.20
C LEU A 223 2.55 -9.49 23.65
N THR A 224 2.76 -8.28 24.16
CA THR A 224 1.93 -7.75 25.23
C THR A 224 0.57 -7.40 24.63
N PRO A 225 -0.54 -7.45 25.40
CA PRO A 225 -1.74 -6.73 24.99
C PRO A 225 -1.32 -5.29 24.72
N TRP A 226 -1.45 -4.85 23.48
CA TRP A 226 -0.90 -3.57 23.03
C TRP A 226 -1.51 -2.49 23.93
N ALA A 227 -0.68 -1.86 24.76
CA ALA A 227 -1.05 -0.58 25.33
C ALA A 227 -1.06 0.40 24.15
N ASP A 228 -2.01 1.33 24.15
CA ASP A 228 -2.17 2.32 23.08
C ASP A 228 -0.88 3.15 22.91
N ASP A 229 -0.05 2.75 21.95
CA ASP A 229 1.15 3.47 21.56
C ASP A 229 0.73 4.54 20.56
N ASN A 230 0.57 5.77 21.06
CA ASN A 230 0.21 6.94 20.27
C ASN A 230 1.47 7.64 19.75
N GLY A 231 1.57 7.76 18.42
CA GLY A 231 2.54 8.61 17.74
C GLY A 231 1.85 9.85 17.17
N GLU A 232 2.47 11.02 17.27
CA GLU A 232 1.91 12.27 16.73
C GLU A 232 2.97 13.04 15.94
N ALA A 233 2.56 13.58 14.80
CA ALA A 233 3.35 14.45 13.94
C ALA A 233 2.56 15.74 13.65
N TYR A 234 3.25 16.87 13.76
CA TYR A 234 2.68 18.21 13.61
C TYR A 234 3.28 18.88 12.39
N PHE A 235 2.44 19.50 11.57
CA PHE A 235 2.82 20.10 10.30
C PHE A 235 2.33 21.53 10.22
N GLU A 236 3.22 22.44 9.87
CA GLU A 236 2.90 23.82 9.50
C GLU A 236 2.89 23.96 7.98
N VAL A 237 1.84 24.59 7.43
CA VAL A 237 1.76 24.86 5.99
C VAL A 237 2.50 26.15 5.69
N LYS A 238 3.68 26.03 5.07
CA LYS A 238 4.55 27.18 4.78
C LYS A 238 3.80 28.27 4.02
N GLY A 239 3.84 29.49 4.55
CA GLY A 239 3.23 30.67 3.93
C GLY A 239 1.76 30.90 4.32
N THR A 240 1.20 30.07 5.19
CA THR A 240 -0.09 30.29 5.85
C THR A 240 0.08 30.24 7.37
N ASN A 241 -1.01 30.45 8.11
CA ASN A 241 -1.11 30.22 9.55
C ASN A 241 -1.80 28.88 9.86
N HIS A 242 -1.87 27.98 8.89
CA HIS A 242 -2.57 26.70 9.03
C HIS A 242 -1.61 25.62 9.47
N GLU A 243 -2.12 24.76 10.34
CA GLU A 243 -1.44 23.61 10.88
C GLU A 243 -2.33 22.38 10.71
N PHE A 244 -1.71 21.21 10.58
CA PHE A 244 -2.41 19.94 10.65
C PHE A 244 -1.59 18.90 11.40
N ARG A 245 -2.26 17.84 11.83
CA ARG A 245 -1.68 16.80 12.66
C ARG A 245 -1.96 15.44 12.05
N ILE A 246 -0.97 14.56 12.13
CA ILE A 246 -1.13 13.14 11.81
C ILE A 246 -0.87 12.38 13.10
N ARG A 247 -1.81 11.55 13.52
CA ARG A 247 -1.64 10.67 14.67
C ARG A 247 -1.69 9.22 14.23
N CYS A 248 -0.89 8.37 14.87
CA CYS A 248 -0.97 6.92 14.75
C CYS A 248 -1.40 6.38 16.10
N THR A 249 -2.49 5.62 16.14
CA THR A 249 -3.03 5.03 17.38
C THR A 249 -3.22 3.53 17.20
N THR A 250 -3.33 2.78 18.31
CA THR A 250 -3.57 1.34 18.26
C THR A 250 -4.90 0.97 18.91
N HIS A 251 -5.82 0.41 18.12
CA HIS A 251 -7.15 -0.02 18.55
C HIS A 251 -7.21 -1.55 18.63
N TYR A 252 -7.07 -2.10 19.84
CA TYR A 252 -7.15 -3.53 20.09
C TYR A 252 -8.37 -3.90 20.97
N PRO A 253 -9.10 -4.99 20.68
CA PRO A 253 -8.94 -5.89 19.53
C PRO A 253 -9.58 -5.32 18.25
N SER A 254 -8.87 -5.41 17.11
CA SER A 254 -9.40 -5.11 15.78
C SER A 254 -8.60 -5.89 14.74
N VAL A 255 -9.25 -6.31 13.64
CA VAL A 255 -8.58 -6.98 12.50
C VAL A 255 -7.54 -6.09 11.82
N ARG A 256 -7.66 -4.78 12.00
CA ARG A 256 -6.71 -3.76 11.58
C ARG A 256 -6.42 -2.92 12.83
N PRO A 257 -5.45 -3.26 13.68
CA PRO A 257 -5.30 -2.56 14.96
C PRO A 257 -4.69 -1.16 14.80
N ILE A 258 -3.89 -0.92 13.76
CA ILE A 258 -3.27 0.38 13.53
C ILE A 258 -4.31 1.33 12.91
N ARG A 259 -4.34 2.57 13.42
CA ARG A 259 -5.15 3.67 12.90
C ARG A 259 -4.28 4.87 12.63
N PHE A 260 -4.59 5.59 11.55
CA PHE A 260 -4.07 6.93 11.34
C PHE A 260 -5.19 7.96 11.41
N VAL A 261 -4.96 9.03 12.16
CA VAL A 261 -5.87 10.16 12.25
C VAL A 261 -5.27 11.32 11.48
N VAL A 262 -5.95 11.75 10.42
CA VAL A 262 -5.66 13.01 9.73
C VAL A 262 -6.54 14.08 10.34
N ASP A 263 -5.91 15.02 11.05
CA ASP A 263 -6.57 16.09 11.77
C ASP A 263 -6.27 17.44 11.12
N LEU A 264 -7.31 18.01 10.52
CA LEU A 264 -7.33 19.32 9.91
C LEU A 264 -8.26 20.28 10.68
N ASP A 265 -8.58 20.02 11.95
CA ASP A 265 -9.49 20.85 12.76
C ASP A 265 -8.93 22.26 12.98
N GLY A 266 -7.61 22.37 13.17
CA GLY A 266 -6.92 23.67 13.21
C GLY A 266 -7.08 24.49 11.92
N TRP A 267 -7.39 23.82 10.81
CA TRP A 267 -7.70 24.42 9.51
C TRP A 267 -9.23 24.56 9.28
N GLY A 268 -10.05 24.05 10.18
CA GLY A 268 -11.51 24.00 10.06
C GLY A 268 -12.01 23.02 8.98
N LEU A 269 -11.24 22.00 8.62
CA LEU A 269 -11.57 21.00 7.58
C LEU A 269 -11.91 19.61 8.17
N GLY A 270 -12.01 19.52 9.50
CA GLY A 270 -12.40 18.32 10.22
C GLY A 270 -11.29 17.29 10.42
N VAL A 271 -11.68 16.15 10.96
CA VAL A 271 -10.79 15.07 11.37
C VAL A 271 -11.32 13.74 10.86
N LYS A 272 -10.42 12.87 10.38
CA LYS A 272 -10.77 11.51 9.99
C LYS A 272 -9.74 10.49 10.45
N GLU A 273 -10.25 9.44 11.08
CA GLU A 273 -9.52 8.23 11.40
C GLU A 273 -9.64 7.22 10.26
N TYR A 274 -8.51 6.63 9.89
CA TYR A 274 -8.33 5.70 8.79
C TYR A 274 -7.88 4.35 9.32
N GLU A 275 -8.42 3.29 8.74
CA GLU A 275 -7.86 1.95 8.88
C GLU A 275 -6.62 1.81 8.00
N VAL A 276 -5.58 1.17 8.55
CA VAL A 276 -4.40 0.81 7.76
C VAL A 276 -4.70 -0.43 6.91
N PRO A 277 -4.55 -0.37 5.58
CA PRO A 277 -4.86 -1.49 4.69
C PRO A 277 -3.94 -2.69 4.86
N GLU A 278 -2.65 -2.49 5.11
CA GLU A 278 -1.66 -3.52 5.47
C GLU A 278 -0.39 -2.83 5.98
N THR A 279 0.54 -3.60 6.56
CA THR A 279 1.88 -3.09 6.89
C THR A 279 2.56 -2.53 5.64
N GLU A 280 3.30 -1.42 5.78
CA GLU A 280 4.04 -0.74 4.68
C GLU A 280 3.19 -0.16 3.55
N VAL A 281 1.85 -0.13 3.69
CA VAL A 281 0.96 0.54 2.73
C VAL A 281 0.66 1.97 3.18
N SER A 282 0.89 2.94 2.30
CA SER A 282 0.64 4.35 2.61
C SER A 282 -0.84 4.68 2.70
N ILE A 283 -1.23 5.52 3.67
CA ILE A 283 -2.52 6.19 3.65
C ILE A 283 -2.39 7.50 2.89
N THR A 284 -3.24 7.67 1.88
CA THR A 284 -3.26 8.88 1.06
C THR A 284 -4.36 9.81 1.54
N PHE A 285 -4.04 11.09 1.69
CA PHE A 285 -5.01 12.17 1.74
C PHE A 285 -4.56 13.30 0.82
N VAL A 286 -5.51 14.03 0.25
CA VAL A 286 -5.22 15.14 -0.68
C VAL A 286 -5.92 16.38 -0.18
N ILE A 287 -5.22 17.52 -0.19
CA ILE A 287 -5.78 18.86 0.06
C ILE A 287 -5.32 19.78 -1.06
N THR A 288 -6.22 20.61 -1.59
CA THR A 288 -5.89 21.61 -2.60
C THR A 288 -6.75 22.87 -2.43
N GLY A 289 -6.21 24.03 -2.76
CA GLY A 289 -6.92 25.30 -2.63
C GLY A 289 -6.06 26.46 -2.15
N SER A 290 -6.72 27.53 -1.71
CA SER A 290 -6.08 28.70 -1.09
C SER A 290 -7.09 29.49 -0.26
N GLU A 291 -6.64 30.40 0.60
CA GLU A 291 -7.52 31.33 1.33
C GLU A 291 -8.52 32.09 0.44
N ASN A 292 -8.08 32.47 -0.76
CA ASN A 292 -8.88 33.26 -1.67
C ASN A 292 -9.87 32.41 -2.47
N TYR A 293 -9.51 31.15 -2.74
CA TYR A 293 -10.31 30.24 -3.53
C TYR A 293 -11.24 29.36 -2.67
N GLY A 294 -10.80 29.09 -1.45
CA GLY A 294 -11.20 28.03 -0.53
C GLY A 294 -10.54 26.68 -0.84
N TYR A 295 -10.85 25.67 -0.02
CA TYR A 295 -10.16 24.38 0.00
C TYR A 295 -11.07 23.22 -0.38
N TYR A 296 -10.48 22.23 -1.05
CA TYR A 296 -11.01 20.89 -1.26
C TYR A 296 -10.09 19.89 -0.58
N HIS A 297 -10.63 18.81 -0.03
CA HIS A 297 -9.86 17.75 0.61
C HIS A 297 -10.49 16.37 0.37
N SER A 298 -9.73 15.29 0.62
CA SER A 298 -10.21 13.92 0.41
C SER A 298 -10.81 13.25 1.66
N LEU A 299 -10.81 13.92 2.82
CA LEU A 299 -11.36 13.32 4.06
C LEU A 299 -12.83 12.88 3.87
N THR A 300 -13.61 13.63 3.11
CA THR A 300 -15.03 13.35 2.86
C THR A 300 -15.34 13.36 1.37
N LEU A 301 -16.33 12.56 0.97
CA LEU A 301 -16.74 12.46 -0.45
C LEU A 301 -17.42 13.72 -0.96
N ASP A 302 -17.95 14.57 -0.10
CA ASP A 302 -18.66 15.80 -0.44
C ASP A 302 -17.76 17.04 -0.54
N SER A 303 -16.53 16.96 -0.02
CA SER A 303 -15.59 18.09 -0.07
C SER A 303 -15.21 18.46 -1.51
N SER A 304 -14.87 17.47 -2.35
CA SER A 304 -14.69 17.67 -3.79
C SER A 304 -16.01 17.43 -4.55
N PRO A 305 -16.48 18.33 -5.43
CA PRO A 305 -17.73 18.16 -6.17
C PRO A 305 -17.72 16.93 -7.09
N VAL A 306 -18.84 16.21 -7.19
CA VAL A 306 -18.99 15.11 -8.17
C VAL A 306 -18.87 15.62 -9.60
N ALA A 307 -19.56 16.71 -9.94
CA ALA A 307 -19.43 17.45 -11.20
C ALA A 307 -18.20 18.38 -11.18
N TRP A 308 -17.01 17.77 -11.06
CA TRP A 308 -15.78 18.52 -10.81
C TRP A 308 -15.36 19.37 -12.01
N MET A 309 -15.59 18.93 -13.26
CA MET A 309 -15.22 19.71 -14.45
C MET A 309 -16.05 21.00 -14.52
N ASP A 310 -17.37 20.93 -14.33
CA ASP A 310 -18.25 22.10 -14.29
C ASP A 310 -17.88 23.03 -13.12
N SER A 311 -17.52 22.45 -11.97
CA SER A 311 -17.10 23.22 -10.80
C SER A 311 -15.91 24.15 -11.10
N ILE A 312 -15.01 23.77 -12.01
CA ILE A 312 -13.85 24.56 -12.46
C ILE A 312 -13.94 25.01 -13.94
N LYS A 313 -15.14 25.00 -14.54
CA LYS A 313 -15.37 25.30 -15.97
C LYS A 313 -14.68 26.56 -16.46
N GLU A 314 -14.72 27.65 -15.69
CA GLU A 314 -14.10 28.92 -16.06
C GLU A 314 -12.58 28.88 -16.19
N HIS A 315 -11.94 27.85 -15.64
CA HIS A 315 -10.50 27.62 -15.68
C HIS A 315 -10.10 26.64 -16.79
N ILE A 316 -10.95 25.66 -17.10
CA ILE A 316 -10.64 24.62 -18.08
C ILE A 316 -11.26 24.84 -19.46
N LYS A 317 -12.36 25.59 -19.59
CA LYS A 317 -13.10 25.73 -20.88
C LYS A 317 -12.27 26.30 -22.04
N GLY A 318 -11.24 27.09 -21.73
CA GLY A 318 -10.33 27.67 -22.72
C GLY A 318 -9.12 26.80 -23.06
N ARG A 319 -8.93 25.67 -22.37
CA ARG A 319 -7.83 24.72 -22.61
C ARG A 319 -8.21 23.76 -23.72
N LEU A 320 -7.22 23.17 -24.39
CA LEU A 320 -7.47 22.04 -25.26
C LEU A 320 -7.84 20.81 -24.44
N VAL A 321 -8.57 19.86 -25.03
CA VAL A 321 -8.94 18.60 -24.37
C VAL A 321 -7.71 17.86 -23.83
N LYS A 322 -6.60 17.80 -24.59
CA LYS A 322 -5.34 17.20 -24.13
C LYS A 322 -4.68 17.89 -22.93
N HIS A 323 -5.10 19.10 -22.60
CA HIS A 323 -4.54 19.89 -21.50
C HIS A 323 -5.36 19.83 -20.20
N VAL A 324 -6.42 19.04 -20.16
CA VAL A 324 -7.25 18.87 -18.95
C VAL A 324 -6.97 17.50 -18.35
N ILE A 325 -6.42 17.49 -17.14
CA ILE A 325 -6.09 16.24 -16.42
C ILE A 325 -7.37 15.62 -15.89
N MET A 326 -7.57 14.32 -16.07
CA MET A 326 -8.75 13.63 -15.54
C MET A 326 -8.42 12.23 -15.00
N PRO A 327 -9.16 11.76 -13.98
CA PRO A 327 -9.13 10.36 -13.58
C PRO A 327 -9.69 9.45 -14.69
N GLY A 328 -9.07 8.29 -14.87
CA GLY A 328 -9.55 7.27 -15.81
C GLY A 328 -9.59 5.87 -15.19
N ALA A 329 -10.60 5.08 -15.55
CA ALA A 329 -10.78 3.70 -15.09
C ALA A 329 -10.32 2.70 -16.17
N HIS A 330 -9.42 1.80 -15.78
CA HIS A 330 -8.95 0.70 -16.62
C HIS A 330 -9.94 -0.47 -16.59
N ASP A 331 -10.23 -1.03 -17.76
CA ASP A 331 -11.21 -2.11 -17.94
C ASP A 331 -12.50 -1.87 -17.14
N ALA A 332 -13.03 -0.67 -17.29
CA ALA A 332 -13.93 -0.05 -16.33
C ALA A 332 -15.26 -0.81 -16.11
N GLY A 333 -15.64 -1.68 -17.06
CA GLY A 333 -16.82 -2.54 -16.93
C GLY A 333 -16.61 -3.78 -16.06
N MET A 334 -15.39 -4.06 -15.60
CA MET A 334 -15.06 -5.21 -14.76
C MET A 334 -15.19 -4.88 -13.27
N SER A 335 -16.35 -4.36 -12.86
CA SER A 335 -16.71 -4.16 -11.46
C SER A 335 -17.28 -5.42 -10.80
N VAL A 336 -17.58 -6.43 -11.62
CA VAL A 336 -18.15 -7.72 -11.24
C VAL A 336 -17.60 -8.78 -12.17
N ILE A 337 -17.62 -10.04 -11.73
CA ILE A 337 -17.48 -11.19 -12.61
C ILE A 337 -18.87 -11.61 -13.08
N GLY A 338 -19.16 -11.36 -14.35
CA GLY A 338 -20.45 -11.52 -14.98
C GLY A 338 -20.77 -12.95 -15.41
N LYS A 339 -21.65 -13.05 -16.40
CA LYS A 339 -22.26 -14.31 -16.89
C LYS A 339 -21.25 -15.27 -17.51
N TYR A 340 -20.27 -14.75 -18.25
CA TYR A 340 -19.28 -15.53 -18.98
C TYR A 340 -17.97 -15.55 -18.20
N GLN A 341 -17.58 -16.71 -17.68
CA GLN A 341 -16.41 -16.91 -16.82
C GLN A 341 -15.50 -17.98 -17.41
N TRP A 342 -14.71 -17.59 -18.39
CA TRP A 342 -13.78 -18.48 -19.09
C TRP A 342 -12.47 -18.59 -18.31
N GLY A 343 -12.56 -19.15 -17.11
CA GLY A 343 -11.44 -19.24 -16.17
C GLY A 343 -11.12 -17.96 -15.41
N GLY A 344 -11.76 -16.84 -15.75
CA GLY A 344 -11.62 -15.59 -15.00
C GLY A 344 -12.40 -15.57 -13.69
N THR A 345 -11.79 -14.96 -12.68
CA THR A 345 -12.30 -14.83 -11.31
C THR A 345 -12.15 -13.38 -10.82
N SER A 346 -12.68 -13.07 -9.64
CA SER A 346 -12.49 -11.74 -9.03
C SER A 346 -11.03 -11.47 -8.67
N MET A 347 -10.20 -12.52 -8.55
CA MET A 347 -8.79 -12.39 -8.19
C MET A 347 -7.92 -11.98 -9.37
N ASP A 348 -8.23 -12.41 -10.58
CA ASP A 348 -7.35 -12.26 -11.74
C ASP A 348 -7.95 -11.50 -12.92
N THR A 349 -9.25 -11.17 -12.86
CA THR A 349 -9.97 -10.58 -13.99
C THR A 349 -10.76 -9.32 -13.63
N GLN A 350 -11.20 -9.18 -12.37
CA GLN A 350 -11.89 -7.97 -11.92
C GLN A 350 -10.89 -6.84 -11.74
N THR A 351 -11.16 -5.66 -12.30
CA THR A 351 -10.23 -4.51 -12.26
C THR A 351 -10.82 -3.31 -11.52
N GLN A 352 -12.12 -3.34 -11.20
CA GLN A 352 -12.80 -2.30 -10.45
C GLN A 352 -13.62 -2.92 -9.32
N ALA A 353 -13.80 -2.19 -8.22
CA ALA A 353 -14.71 -2.59 -7.14
C ALA A 353 -16.11 -1.98 -7.31
N TYR A 354 -16.20 -0.84 -7.98
CA TYR A 354 -17.42 -0.05 -8.09
C TYR A 354 -17.95 -0.04 -9.52
N GLY A 355 -19.27 0.08 -9.69
CA GLY A 355 -19.92 0.18 -11.00
C GLY A 355 -19.60 1.49 -11.73
N ILE A 356 -20.10 1.63 -12.96
CA ILE A 356 -19.82 2.83 -13.79
C ILE A 356 -20.36 4.09 -13.13
N ALA A 357 -21.56 4.03 -12.54
CA ALA A 357 -22.15 5.16 -11.83
C ALA A 357 -21.25 5.66 -10.68
N GLU A 358 -20.80 4.77 -9.81
CA GLU A 358 -19.92 5.13 -8.70
C GLU A 358 -18.53 5.57 -9.17
N GLN A 359 -17.98 4.97 -10.24
CA GLN A 359 -16.72 5.44 -10.83
C GLN A 359 -16.83 6.89 -11.34
N LEU A 360 -17.96 7.25 -11.97
CA LEU A 360 -18.26 8.63 -12.36
C LEU A 360 -18.36 9.55 -11.14
N GLU A 361 -19.01 9.11 -10.06
CA GLU A 361 -19.05 9.83 -8.79
C GLU A 361 -17.65 10.07 -8.24
N LEU A 362 -16.79 9.04 -8.26
CA LEU A 362 -15.40 9.08 -7.80
C LEU A 362 -14.46 9.88 -8.72
N GLY A 363 -15.00 10.51 -9.76
CA GLY A 363 -14.31 11.51 -10.58
C GLY A 363 -13.83 11.00 -11.94
N ALA A 364 -13.99 9.72 -12.26
CA ALA A 364 -13.60 9.18 -13.56
C ALA A 364 -14.32 9.89 -14.71
N ARG A 365 -13.56 10.33 -15.71
CA ARG A 365 -14.08 10.92 -16.96
C ARG A 365 -13.49 10.28 -18.20
N TYR A 366 -12.64 9.27 -18.01
CA TYR A 366 -12.09 8.44 -19.06
C TYR A 366 -12.35 6.97 -18.71
N PHE A 367 -13.03 6.24 -19.58
CA PHE A 367 -13.40 4.85 -19.35
C PHE A 367 -12.82 4.00 -20.47
N ASP A 368 -11.93 3.09 -20.10
CA ASP A 368 -11.40 2.07 -20.98
C ASP A 368 -12.34 0.85 -20.95
N LEU A 369 -12.95 0.51 -22.08
CA LEU A 369 -13.99 -0.50 -22.20
C LEU A 369 -13.66 -1.45 -23.35
N ARG A 370 -13.87 -2.76 -23.13
CA ARG A 370 -13.72 -3.78 -24.18
C ARG A 370 -15.07 -4.45 -24.45
N PRO A 371 -15.97 -3.81 -25.22
CA PRO A 371 -17.27 -4.37 -25.53
C PRO A 371 -17.12 -5.60 -26.44
N ALA A 372 -17.88 -6.64 -26.17
CA ALA A 372 -17.98 -7.83 -27.01
C ALA A 372 -19.39 -8.42 -27.00
N ILE A 373 -19.69 -9.21 -28.03
CA ILE A 373 -20.95 -9.95 -28.14
C ILE A 373 -20.69 -11.40 -27.69
N ALA A 374 -21.52 -11.91 -26.79
CA ALA A 374 -21.56 -13.33 -26.46
C ALA A 374 -23.02 -13.78 -26.39
N ASP A 375 -23.35 -14.85 -27.12
CA ASP A 375 -24.73 -15.36 -27.31
C ASP A 375 -25.76 -14.27 -27.67
N GLY A 376 -25.36 -13.29 -28.50
CA GLY A 376 -26.23 -12.19 -28.94
C GLY A 376 -26.42 -11.07 -27.92
N GLU A 377 -25.72 -11.10 -26.78
CA GLU A 377 -25.75 -10.06 -25.75
C GLU A 377 -24.46 -9.25 -25.72
N PHE A 378 -24.57 -7.93 -25.51
CA PHE A 378 -23.42 -7.04 -25.39
C PHE A 378 -22.97 -6.90 -23.93
N HIS A 379 -21.75 -7.35 -23.65
CA HIS A 379 -21.09 -7.22 -22.36
C HIS A 379 -19.75 -6.50 -22.51
N ILE A 380 -19.23 -5.97 -21.41
CA ILE A 380 -17.83 -5.52 -21.33
C ILE A 380 -16.99 -6.70 -20.85
N PHE A 381 -15.84 -6.95 -21.44
CA PHE A 381 -14.99 -8.10 -21.11
C PHE A 381 -13.61 -7.67 -20.63
N HIS A 382 -12.96 -8.57 -19.89
CA HIS A 382 -11.52 -8.55 -19.70
C HIS A 382 -11.02 -9.96 -19.94
N VAL A 383 -10.26 -10.12 -21.01
CA VAL A 383 -9.70 -11.39 -21.46
C VAL A 383 -8.26 -11.19 -21.90
N THR A 384 -7.46 -12.26 -21.85
CA THR A 384 -6.02 -12.23 -22.14
C THR A 384 -5.71 -11.77 -23.57
N ASP A 385 -6.18 -12.51 -24.57
CA ASP A 385 -6.23 -12.06 -25.97
C ASP A 385 -7.60 -12.47 -26.53
N PRO A 386 -8.44 -11.51 -26.96
CA PRO A 386 -9.76 -11.81 -27.48
C PRO A 386 -9.76 -12.68 -28.73
N ARG A 387 -8.61 -12.86 -29.42
CA ARG A 387 -8.47 -13.66 -30.65
C ARG A 387 -7.77 -15.00 -30.41
N ALA A 388 -7.30 -15.26 -29.19
CA ALA A 388 -6.63 -16.51 -28.88
C ALA A 388 -7.56 -17.70 -29.13
N THR A 389 -6.98 -18.82 -29.58
CA THR A 389 -7.73 -20.08 -29.76
C THR A 389 -8.44 -20.51 -28.48
N VAL A 390 -7.83 -20.21 -27.32
CA VAL A 390 -8.37 -20.38 -25.98
C VAL A 390 -8.42 -19.01 -25.32
N ILE A 391 -9.63 -18.56 -25.01
CA ILE A 391 -9.85 -17.26 -24.38
C ILE A 391 -9.87 -17.47 -22.86
N LEU A 392 -9.11 -16.68 -22.11
CA LEU A 392 -9.16 -16.70 -20.65
C LEU A 392 -9.60 -15.34 -20.13
N GLY A 393 -10.47 -15.34 -19.12
CA GLY A 393 -11.00 -14.14 -18.49
C GLY A 393 -12.51 -14.23 -18.30
N ALA A 394 -13.19 -13.07 -18.27
CA ALA A 394 -14.61 -13.00 -17.97
C ALA A 394 -15.28 -11.78 -18.58
N SER A 395 -16.61 -11.86 -18.72
CA SER A 395 -17.47 -10.69 -18.87
C SER A 395 -17.61 -9.96 -17.53
N GLY A 396 -17.80 -8.65 -17.56
CA GLY A 396 -18.25 -7.82 -16.45
C GLY A 396 -19.69 -7.34 -16.66
N VAL A 397 -19.93 -6.05 -16.47
CA VAL A 397 -21.27 -5.44 -16.66
C VAL A 397 -21.72 -5.48 -18.11
N THR A 398 -23.03 -5.38 -18.33
CA THR A 398 -23.58 -5.26 -19.69
C THR A 398 -23.32 -3.87 -20.27
N LEU A 399 -23.22 -3.75 -21.60
CA LEU A 399 -23.16 -2.43 -22.26
C LEU A 399 -24.41 -1.59 -21.93
N GLN A 400 -25.55 -2.24 -21.70
CA GLN A 400 -26.78 -1.56 -21.32
C GLN A 400 -26.68 -0.92 -19.93
N ASN A 401 -25.98 -1.55 -18.98
CA ASN A 401 -25.69 -0.95 -17.67
C ASN A 401 -24.81 0.29 -17.83
N VAL A 402 -23.74 0.22 -18.64
CA VAL A 402 -22.88 1.38 -18.93
C VAL A 402 -23.70 2.56 -19.47
N ILE A 403 -24.58 2.32 -20.45
CA ILE A 403 -25.45 3.35 -21.03
C ILE A 403 -26.40 3.93 -19.99
N HIS A 404 -27.01 3.07 -19.17
CA HIS A 404 -27.94 3.49 -18.12
C HIS A 404 -27.26 4.39 -17.08
N ASP A 405 -26.11 3.96 -16.57
CA ASP A 405 -25.36 4.66 -15.53
C ASP A 405 -24.87 6.03 -16.01
N ILE A 406 -24.35 6.11 -17.24
CA ILE A 406 -23.95 7.37 -17.86
C ILE A 406 -25.16 8.30 -18.04
N ASN A 407 -26.28 7.81 -18.57
CA ASN A 407 -27.47 8.65 -18.74
C ASN A 407 -27.98 9.18 -17.40
N ASN A 408 -28.01 8.35 -16.36
CA ASN A 408 -28.42 8.76 -15.02
C ASN A 408 -27.47 9.81 -14.42
N PHE A 409 -26.16 9.66 -14.63
CA PHE A 409 -25.17 10.61 -14.13
C PHE A 409 -25.43 12.04 -14.64
N TYR A 410 -25.74 12.20 -15.93
CA TYR A 410 -26.02 13.50 -16.54
C TYR A 410 -27.35 14.14 -16.09
N LEU A 411 -28.27 13.39 -15.46
CA LEU A 411 -29.50 13.97 -14.89
C LEU A 411 -29.20 14.91 -13.70
N SER A 412 -28.16 14.58 -12.94
CA SER A 412 -27.79 15.31 -11.71
C SER A 412 -26.48 16.10 -11.84
N HIS A 413 -25.66 15.80 -12.85
CA HIS A 413 -24.31 16.35 -13.00
C HIS A 413 -24.05 16.89 -14.43
N PRO A 414 -24.79 17.93 -14.87
CA PRO A 414 -24.55 18.53 -16.18
C PRO A 414 -23.21 19.27 -16.24
N GLY A 415 -22.71 19.46 -17.46
CA GLY A 415 -21.50 20.26 -17.74
C GLY A 415 -20.21 19.44 -17.78
N GLU A 416 -20.30 18.12 -17.57
CA GLU A 416 -19.17 17.20 -17.59
C GLU A 416 -18.88 16.70 -19.01
N VAL A 417 -17.63 16.30 -19.25
CA VAL A 417 -17.22 15.64 -20.51
C VAL A 417 -16.69 14.27 -20.16
N VAL A 418 -17.25 13.23 -20.77
CA VAL A 418 -16.87 11.83 -20.52
C VAL A 418 -16.33 11.22 -21.81
N PHE A 419 -15.20 10.52 -21.72
CA PHE A 419 -14.59 9.80 -22.82
C PHE A 419 -14.77 8.30 -22.60
N LEU A 420 -15.43 7.63 -23.55
CA LEU A 420 -15.50 6.17 -23.61
C LEU A 420 -14.55 5.71 -24.69
N TRP A 421 -13.45 5.09 -24.28
CA TRP A 421 -12.48 4.49 -25.19
C TRP A 421 -12.79 3.00 -25.32
N MET A 422 -13.32 2.60 -26.46
CA MET A 422 -13.82 1.25 -26.70
C MET A 422 -12.88 0.47 -27.63
N ARG A 423 -12.35 -0.65 -27.14
CA ARG A 423 -11.34 -1.48 -27.85
C ARG A 423 -11.86 -2.86 -28.21
N ASP A 424 -11.10 -3.56 -29.04
CA ASP A 424 -11.25 -4.96 -29.46
C ASP A 424 -12.51 -5.27 -30.29
N MET A 425 -13.71 -4.97 -29.79
CA MET A 425 -15.01 -5.13 -30.48
C MET A 425 -15.13 -6.46 -31.22
N VAL A 426 -15.17 -7.54 -30.43
CA VAL A 426 -15.23 -8.92 -30.93
C VAL A 426 -16.53 -9.63 -30.59
N SER A 427 -16.93 -10.58 -31.41
CA SER A 427 -18.04 -11.48 -31.18
C SER A 427 -17.52 -12.88 -30.87
N PHE A 428 -18.06 -13.52 -29.84
CA PHE A 428 -17.68 -14.85 -29.38
C PHE A 428 -18.78 -15.84 -29.77
N ARG A 429 -18.55 -16.61 -30.83
CA ARG A 429 -19.45 -17.68 -31.30
C ARG A 429 -18.90 -19.04 -30.85
N GLY A 430 -19.37 -19.57 -29.73
CA GLY A 430 -19.04 -20.96 -29.32
C GLY A 430 -18.35 -21.17 -27.96
N GLY A 431 -18.24 -20.13 -27.12
CA GLY A 431 -17.67 -20.24 -25.78
C GLY A 431 -16.14 -20.23 -25.75
N LEU A 432 -15.53 -21.03 -24.86
CA LEU A 432 -14.10 -21.02 -24.53
C LEU A 432 -13.15 -21.26 -25.73
N PHE A 433 -13.62 -21.97 -26.76
CA PHE A 433 -12.82 -22.39 -27.90
C PHE A 433 -13.29 -21.71 -29.19
N GLY A 434 -12.33 -21.18 -29.98
CA GLY A 434 -12.61 -20.65 -31.32
C GLY A 434 -12.22 -19.19 -31.54
N GLY A 435 -11.81 -18.47 -30.49
CA GLY A 435 -11.44 -17.06 -30.56
C GLY A 435 -12.61 -16.12 -30.89
N GLY A 436 -12.47 -14.86 -30.49
CA GLY A 436 -13.36 -13.79 -30.93
C GLY A 436 -13.07 -13.41 -32.38
N HIS A 437 -14.12 -13.15 -33.15
CA HIS A 437 -13.99 -12.54 -34.48
C HIS A 437 -14.34 -11.06 -34.39
N PRO A 438 -13.67 -10.18 -35.16
CA PRO A 438 -14.09 -8.79 -35.29
C PRO A 438 -15.56 -8.70 -35.70
N PHE A 439 -16.27 -7.68 -35.21
CA PHE A 439 -17.66 -7.48 -35.57
C PHE A 439 -17.87 -7.43 -37.08
N ASP A 440 -18.89 -8.16 -37.55
CA ASP A 440 -19.39 -8.04 -38.91
C ASP A 440 -20.29 -6.80 -39.09
N GLY A 441 -20.81 -6.60 -40.31
CA GLY A 441 -21.60 -5.40 -40.63
C GLY A 441 -22.90 -5.30 -39.83
N ASP A 442 -23.55 -6.41 -39.53
CA ASP A 442 -24.81 -6.44 -38.78
C ASP A 442 -24.55 -6.25 -37.28
N GLU A 443 -23.48 -6.87 -36.77
CA GLU A 443 -23.01 -6.70 -35.38
C GLU A 443 -22.59 -5.24 -35.12
N MET A 444 -21.84 -4.61 -36.04
CA MET A 444 -21.48 -3.20 -35.95
C MET A 444 -22.70 -2.28 -35.99
N ALA A 445 -23.68 -2.56 -36.85
CA ALA A 445 -24.91 -1.77 -36.93
C ALA A 445 -25.71 -1.82 -35.62
N GLN A 446 -25.84 -3.01 -35.01
CA GLN A 446 -26.48 -3.19 -33.70
C GLN A 446 -25.71 -2.50 -32.59
N PHE A 447 -24.38 -2.56 -32.63
CA PHE A 447 -23.53 -1.87 -31.67
C PHE A 447 -23.73 -0.36 -31.74
N PHE A 448 -23.71 0.23 -32.94
CA PHE A 448 -23.97 1.66 -33.14
C PHE A 448 -25.35 2.06 -32.65
N ASP A 449 -26.38 1.25 -32.89
CA ASP A 449 -27.73 1.50 -32.39
C ASP A 449 -27.78 1.53 -30.86
N LYS A 450 -27.08 0.60 -30.18
CA LYS A 450 -26.94 0.64 -28.72
C LYS A 450 -26.23 1.90 -28.24
N LEU A 451 -25.11 2.29 -28.87
CA LEU A 451 -24.37 3.50 -28.49
C LEU A 451 -25.23 4.77 -28.65
N ARG A 452 -26.16 4.79 -29.61
CA ARG A 452 -27.15 5.87 -29.75
C ARG A 452 -28.16 5.95 -28.59
N GLY A 453 -28.13 5.02 -27.65
CA GLY A 453 -28.84 5.11 -26.36
C GLY A 453 -28.21 6.09 -25.37
N ILE A 454 -26.94 6.48 -25.52
CA ILE A 454 -26.27 7.46 -24.63
C ILE A 454 -26.76 8.87 -24.97
N GLN A 455 -27.62 9.49 -24.19
CA GLN A 455 -28.37 10.68 -24.62
C GLN A 455 -27.44 11.87 -24.94
N ASN A 456 -26.44 12.12 -24.09
CA ASN A 456 -25.54 13.28 -24.16
C ASN A 456 -24.31 13.07 -25.05
N ARG A 457 -24.39 12.36 -26.18
CA ARG A 457 -23.22 12.19 -27.08
C ARG A 457 -22.66 13.53 -27.58
N CYS A 458 -21.35 13.60 -27.84
CA CYS A 458 -20.72 14.73 -28.53
C CYS A 458 -21.04 14.66 -30.02
N ARG A 459 -22.08 15.38 -30.49
CA ARG A 459 -22.58 15.25 -31.87
C ARG A 459 -22.03 16.32 -32.80
N GLY A 460 -21.88 15.95 -34.08
CA GLY A 460 -21.56 16.90 -35.15
C GLY A 460 -20.13 17.47 -35.12
N LEU A 461 -19.24 16.86 -34.33
CA LEU A 461 -17.81 17.22 -34.33
C LEU A 461 -17.14 16.53 -35.54
N THR A 462 -16.62 17.30 -36.49
CA THR A 462 -16.00 16.75 -37.71
C THR A 462 -14.52 16.45 -37.53
N GLU A 463 -13.94 15.67 -38.44
CA GLU A 463 -12.51 15.33 -38.46
C GLU A 463 -11.57 16.51 -38.76
N ALA A 464 -12.11 17.65 -39.22
CA ALA A 464 -11.32 18.86 -39.52
C ALA A 464 -10.54 19.38 -38.30
N THR A 465 -11.00 19.04 -37.09
CA THR A 465 -10.25 19.26 -35.85
C THR A 465 -10.37 18.02 -34.99
N ARG A 466 -9.23 17.37 -34.75
CA ARG A 466 -9.15 16.19 -33.90
C ARG A 466 -9.63 16.51 -32.48
N LEU A 467 -10.31 15.57 -31.82
CA LEU A 467 -10.98 15.80 -30.54
C LEU A 467 -10.03 16.33 -29.46
N GLN A 468 -8.80 15.82 -29.41
CA GLN A 468 -7.81 16.26 -28.42
C GLN A 468 -7.33 17.71 -28.64
N GLU A 469 -7.46 18.22 -29.86
CA GLU A 469 -7.10 19.59 -30.28
C GLU A 469 -8.27 20.58 -30.18
N ARG A 470 -9.45 20.11 -29.74
CA ARG A 470 -10.60 20.99 -29.50
C ARG A 470 -10.49 21.66 -28.14
N VAL A 471 -11.07 22.85 -28.03
CA VAL A 471 -11.20 23.51 -26.73
C VAL A 471 -12.24 22.80 -25.88
N MET A 472 -11.93 22.57 -24.60
CA MET A 472 -12.79 21.82 -23.69
C MET A 472 -14.20 22.45 -23.58
N GLY A 473 -14.29 23.78 -23.66
CA GLY A 473 -15.56 24.51 -23.65
C GLY A 473 -16.51 24.09 -24.77
N GLU A 474 -16.00 23.74 -25.96
CA GLU A 474 -16.83 23.26 -27.07
C GLU A 474 -17.58 21.98 -26.68
N LEU A 475 -16.92 21.05 -25.99
CA LEU A 475 -17.52 19.79 -25.54
C LEU A 475 -18.41 20.01 -24.31
N MET A 476 -17.99 20.84 -23.36
CA MET A 476 -18.80 21.18 -22.18
C MET A 476 -20.10 21.93 -22.52
N GLU A 477 -20.15 22.63 -23.66
CA GLU A 477 -21.32 23.41 -24.10
C GLU A 477 -22.29 22.62 -25.00
N GLN A 478 -21.91 21.41 -25.43
CA GLN A 478 -22.78 20.49 -26.17
C GLN A 478 -24.05 20.14 -25.38
N ASN A 479 -25.06 19.65 -26.10
CA ASN A 479 -26.34 19.23 -25.54
C ASN A 479 -27.00 20.30 -24.66
N GLY A 480 -26.94 21.57 -25.08
CA GLY A 480 -27.52 22.69 -24.35
C GLY A 480 -26.77 23.06 -23.07
N GLY A 481 -25.44 22.86 -23.03
CA GLY A 481 -24.61 23.14 -21.86
C GLY A 481 -24.57 22.03 -20.82
N THR A 482 -25.20 20.89 -21.10
CA THR A 482 -25.16 19.71 -20.22
C THR A 482 -23.90 18.88 -20.39
N GLY A 483 -23.00 19.26 -21.30
CA GLY A 483 -21.77 18.54 -21.58
C GLY A 483 -21.98 17.38 -22.55
N CYS A 484 -20.97 16.54 -22.74
CA CYS A 484 -21.10 15.43 -23.67
C CYS A 484 -20.19 14.22 -23.44
N VAL A 485 -20.62 13.10 -24.02
CA VAL A 485 -19.92 11.82 -24.05
C VAL A 485 -19.27 11.62 -25.41
N ALA A 486 -17.95 11.64 -25.46
CA ALA A 486 -17.18 11.30 -26.64
C ALA A 486 -16.96 9.78 -26.65
N ILE A 487 -17.46 9.10 -27.68
CA ILE A 487 -17.32 7.65 -27.84
C ILE A 487 -16.27 7.41 -28.92
N ILE A 488 -15.12 6.86 -28.54
CA ILE A 488 -13.99 6.62 -29.44
C ILE A 488 -13.81 5.11 -29.60
N LEU A 489 -13.88 4.65 -30.84
CA LEU A 489 -13.70 3.26 -31.20
C LEU A 489 -12.26 3.04 -31.68
N GLU A 490 -11.57 2.09 -31.07
CA GLU A 490 -10.28 1.57 -31.50
C GLU A 490 -10.49 0.16 -32.05
N GLN A 491 -10.74 0.09 -33.36
CA GLN A 491 -11.13 -1.15 -34.03
C GLN A 491 -9.92 -1.93 -34.51
N PHE A 492 -9.94 -3.25 -34.29
CA PHE A 492 -8.95 -4.18 -34.83
C PHE A 492 -9.64 -5.18 -35.76
N GLY A 493 -9.10 -5.36 -36.97
CA GLY A 493 -9.50 -6.44 -37.88
C GLY A 493 -10.90 -6.32 -38.51
N VAL A 494 -11.66 -5.26 -38.21
CA VAL A 494 -12.94 -4.95 -38.86
C VAL A 494 -12.68 -4.59 -40.33
N ASP A 495 -13.50 -5.13 -41.24
CA ASP A 495 -13.42 -4.81 -42.67
C ASP A 495 -13.55 -3.28 -42.89
N PRO A 496 -12.59 -2.63 -43.59
CA PRO A 496 -12.64 -1.19 -43.84
C PRO A 496 -13.89 -0.69 -44.60
N ARG A 497 -14.65 -1.60 -45.22
CA ARG A 497 -15.92 -1.30 -45.91
C ARG A 497 -17.11 -1.18 -44.96
N ILE A 498 -16.99 -1.70 -43.74
CA ILE A 498 -18.02 -1.55 -42.69
C ILE A 498 -17.88 -0.14 -42.09
N PRO A 499 -18.97 0.60 -41.84
CA PRO A 499 -18.90 1.90 -41.18
C PRO A 499 -18.16 1.82 -39.84
N GLN A 500 -17.08 2.60 -39.69
CA GLN A 500 -16.21 2.57 -38.50
C GLN A 500 -16.41 3.79 -37.59
N ASP A 501 -17.15 4.79 -38.04
CA ASP A 501 -17.51 5.98 -37.27
C ASP A 501 -18.90 6.49 -37.68
N ASP A 502 -19.47 7.35 -36.85
CA ASP A 502 -20.65 8.15 -37.14
C ASP A 502 -20.56 9.46 -36.34
N PRO A 503 -19.71 10.42 -36.76
CA PRO A 503 -19.47 11.65 -35.99
C PRO A 503 -20.71 12.54 -35.88
N ALA A 504 -21.65 12.42 -36.83
CA ALA A 504 -22.95 13.08 -36.77
C ALA A 504 -23.77 12.59 -35.56
N SER A 505 -23.74 11.29 -35.28
CA SER A 505 -24.32 10.70 -34.07
C SER A 505 -23.42 10.79 -32.83
N GLY A 506 -22.15 11.18 -32.97
CA GLY A 506 -21.18 11.30 -31.89
C GLY A 506 -20.41 10.03 -31.56
N ILE A 507 -20.16 9.20 -32.58
CA ILE A 507 -19.32 8.01 -32.53
C ILE A 507 -18.09 8.27 -33.40
N PHE A 508 -16.89 8.15 -32.82
CA PHE A 508 -15.63 8.55 -33.43
C PHE A 508 -14.68 7.37 -33.58
N LEU A 509 -13.77 7.46 -34.54
CA LEU A 509 -12.72 6.46 -34.79
C LEU A 509 -11.36 6.97 -34.32
N ALA A 510 -10.63 6.16 -33.54
CA ALA A 510 -9.25 6.43 -33.13
C ALA A 510 -8.31 6.58 -34.35
N GLY A 511 -7.29 7.43 -34.25
CA GLY A 511 -6.35 7.77 -35.33
C GLY A 511 -6.93 8.68 -36.44
N LYS A 512 -8.24 8.59 -36.70
CA LYS A 512 -8.94 9.50 -37.61
C LYS A 512 -9.42 10.76 -36.88
N HIS A 513 -10.15 10.60 -35.79
CA HIS A 513 -10.77 11.69 -35.04
C HIS A 513 -10.03 12.07 -33.77
N MET A 514 -9.32 11.13 -33.16
CA MET A 514 -8.58 11.35 -31.92
C MET A 514 -7.35 10.45 -31.87
N ASP A 515 -6.21 11.02 -31.52
CA ASP A 515 -5.02 10.25 -31.20
C ASP A 515 -4.82 10.21 -29.70
N ARG A 516 -4.21 9.13 -29.25
CA ARG A 516 -3.82 8.89 -27.88
C ARG A 516 -2.43 8.29 -27.89
N THR A 517 -1.64 8.67 -26.90
CA THR A 517 -0.39 7.98 -26.58
C THR A 517 -0.54 7.34 -25.22
N ASP A 518 -0.45 6.02 -25.21
CA ASP A 518 -0.29 5.26 -23.98
C ASP A 518 1.19 5.28 -23.63
N ARG A 519 1.52 5.71 -22.41
CA ARG A 519 2.85 5.45 -21.86
C ARG A 519 2.66 4.64 -20.60
N TRP A 520 3.15 3.42 -20.68
CA TRP A 520 3.36 2.59 -19.53
C TRP A 520 4.41 3.26 -18.68
N GLU A 521 4.18 3.31 -17.38
CA GLU A 521 5.33 3.29 -16.51
C GLU A 521 6.02 1.95 -16.72
N GLU A 522 7.22 1.95 -17.33
CA GLU A 522 7.85 0.81 -17.98
C GLU A 522 7.64 -0.55 -17.29
N ASN A 523 7.24 -1.53 -18.11
CA ASN A 523 7.35 -2.99 -17.99
C ASN A 523 7.74 -3.54 -16.60
N VAL A 524 6.75 -3.75 -15.73
CA VAL A 524 6.99 -4.43 -14.44
C VAL A 524 6.60 -5.88 -14.57
N ALA A 525 7.60 -6.72 -14.79
CA ALA A 525 7.44 -8.16 -14.66
C ALA A 525 7.36 -8.54 -13.17
N GLY A 526 6.24 -8.20 -12.51
CA GLY A 526 5.90 -8.63 -11.15
C GLY A 526 6.54 -7.81 -10.01
N PHE A 527 6.18 -8.18 -8.77
CA PHE A 527 6.59 -7.59 -7.47
C PHE A 527 8.09 -7.30 -7.27
N TYR A 528 8.97 -7.76 -8.17
CA TYR A 528 10.41 -7.89 -7.95
C TYR A 528 11.27 -6.91 -8.77
N ASP A 529 10.68 -5.99 -9.55
CA ASP A 529 11.46 -5.05 -10.36
C ASP A 529 11.51 -3.63 -9.74
N PRO A 530 12.66 -3.21 -9.17
CA PRO A 530 12.85 -1.89 -8.56
C PRO A 530 13.20 -0.79 -9.57
N VAL A 531 13.08 -1.03 -10.90
CA VAL A 531 13.30 0.05 -11.89
C VAL A 531 12.30 1.17 -11.61
N ARG A 532 12.84 2.28 -11.07
CA ARG A 532 12.09 3.51 -10.80
C ARG A 532 11.38 3.95 -12.05
N ARG A 533 10.06 3.76 -12.03
CA ARG A 533 9.10 4.26 -12.99
C ARG A 533 9.23 5.78 -13.05
N ARG A 534 9.64 6.31 -14.20
CA ARG A 534 9.64 7.75 -14.47
C ARG A 534 8.39 8.05 -15.28
N LEU A 535 7.65 9.09 -14.87
CA LEU A 535 6.69 9.72 -15.78
C LEU A 535 7.44 10.10 -17.05
N GLU A 536 7.14 9.42 -18.14
CA GLU A 536 7.75 9.78 -19.40
C GLU A 536 7.29 11.19 -19.82
N PRO A 537 8.21 12.08 -20.21
CA PRO A 537 7.88 13.47 -20.48
C PRO A 537 6.89 13.60 -21.66
N SER A 538 5.73 14.16 -21.37
CA SER A 538 4.79 14.76 -22.32
C SER A 538 4.95 16.27 -22.21
N LYS A 539 5.41 16.96 -23.26
CA LYS A 539 5.50 18.44 -23.29
C LYS A 539 4.13 19.13 -23.48
N GLY A 540 3.03 18.48 -23.07
CA GLY A 540 1.66 18.91 -23.39
C GLY A 540 1.33 18.89 -24.89
N GLY A 541 2.09 18.13 -25.67
CA GLY A 541 1.95 18.00 -27.13
C GLY A 541 0.86 17.02 -27.55
N ASP A 542 0.66 15.94 -26.78
CA ASP A 542 -0.19 14.80 -27.15
C ASP A 542 -1.25 14.55 -26.07
N PHE A 543 -2.33 13.84 -26.41
CA PHE A 543 -3.27 13.29 -25.40
C PHE A 543 -2.63 12.07 -24.76
N PHE A 544 -2.09 12.25 -23.54
CA PHE A 544 -1.27 11.26 -22.86
C PHE A 544 -2.06 10.54 -21.77
N VAL A 545 -2.15 9.21 -21.87
CA VAL A 545 -2.69 8.33 -20.83
C VAL A 545 -1.55 7.68 -20.06
N SER A 546 -1.39 8.11 -18.81
CA SER A 546 -0.45 7.52 -17.86
C SER A 546 -1.12 6.34 -17.18
N GLN A 547 -0.56 5.15 -17.35
CA GLN A 547 -1.15 3.92 -16.85
C GLN A 547 -0.55 3.54 -15.49
N TRP A 548 -1.39 3.64 -14.45
CA TRP A 548 -1.15 3.23 -13.07
C TRP A 548 -1.93 1.96 -12.77
N VAL A 549 -1.82 1.01 -13.71
CA VAL A 549 -2.56 -0.25 -13.74
C VAL A 549 -1.60 -1.40 -13.49
N LEU A 550 -2.14 -2.55 -13.11
CA LEU A 550 -1.35 -3.74 -12.90
C LEU A 550 -1.08 -4.48 -14.21
N ASN A 551 0.18 -4.85 -14.43
CA ASN A 551 0.56 -5.87 -15.41
C ASN A 551 1.16 -7.07 -14.67
N ALA A 552 0.35 -7.70 -13.82
CA ALA A 552 0.77 -8.82 -12.99
C ALA A 552 0.83 -10.12 -13.82
N ARG A 553 1.74 -11.03 -13.48
CA ARG A 553 1.68 -12.40 -14.02
C ARG A 553 0.41 -13.06 -13.48
N HIS A 554 -0.21 -13.94 -14.27
CA HIS A 554 -1.43 -14.64 -13.86
C HIS A 554 -1.28 -15.33 -12.48
N GLU A 555 -0.12 -15.93 -12.21
CA GLU A 555 0.21 -16.57 -10.93
C GLU A 555 0.15 -15.58 -9.75
N ASP A 556 0.71 -14.37 -9.92
CA ASP A 556 0.68 -13.32 -8.90
C ASP A 556 -0.74 -12.82 -8.66
N ALA A 557 -1.52 -12.64 -9.74
CA ALA A 557 -2.91 -12.19 -9.66
C ALA A 557 -3.80 -13.22 -8.95
N VAL A 558 -3.64 -14.51 -9.24
CA VAL A 558 -4.39 -15.59 -8.57
C VAL A 558 -4.01 -15.70 -7.08
N PHE A 559 -2.74 -15.51 -6.74
CA PHE A 559 -2.26 -15.66 -5.36
C PHE A 559 -2.62 -14.46 -4.48
N TRP A 560 -2.42 -13.23 -4.97
CA TRP A 560 -2.59 -12.01 -4.18
C TRP A 560 -3.92 -11.30 -4.43
N GLY A 561 -4.50 -11.44 -5.62
CA GLY A 561 -5.71 -10.74 -6.06
C GLY A 561 -5.41 -9.35 -6.60
N LEU A 562 -5.96 -9.01 -7.78
CA LEU A 562 -5.76 -7.72 -8.44
C LEU A 562 -6.12 -6.53 -7.53
N GLU A 563 -7.13 -6.66 -6.67
CA GLU A 563 -7.51 -5.60 -5.73
C GLU A 563 -6.39 -5.26 -4.74
N ASN A 564 -5.81 -6.28 -4.10
CA ASN A 564 -4.71 -6.10 -3.17
C ASN A 564 -3.50 -5.50 -3.88
N LEU A 565 -3.17 -6.04 -5.05
CA LEU A 565 -2.07 -5.53 -5.85
C LEU A 565 -2.25 -4.05 -6.21
N ALA A 566 -3.46 -3.62 -6.55
CA ALA A 566 -3.73 -2.25 -6.95
C ALA A 566 -3.63 -1.31 -5.74
N ASN A 567 -4.24 -1.71 -4.62
CA ASN A 567 -4.25 -0.91 -3.40
C ASN A 567 -2.88 -0.84 -2.71
N TYR A 568 -2.05 -1.87 -2.83
CA TYR A 568 -0.76 -1.93 -2.14
C TYR A 568 0.39 -1.41 -3.01
N LEU A 569 0.26 -1.47 -4.34
CA LEU A 569 1.33 -1.08 -5.25
C LEU A 569 0.96 0.15 -6.08
N THR A 570 0.03 0.01 -7.04
CA THR A 570 -0.13 1.03 -8.09
C THR A 570 -0.80 2.30 -7.58
N THR A 571 -1.76 2.20 -6.66
CA THR A 571 -2.44 3.37 -6.08
C THR A 571 -1.48 4.22 -5.25
N PRO A 572 -0.75 3.69 -4.25
CA PRO A 572 0.29 4.43 -3.54
C PRO A 572 1.32 5.06 -4.49
N MET A 573 1.77 4.30 -5.49
CA MET A 573 2.79 4.72 -6.46
C MET A 573 2.42 6.00 -7.21
N LEU A 574 1.14 6.18 -7.58
CA LEU A 574 0.67 7.42 -8.19
C LEU A 574 0.99 8.62 -7.28
N TYR A 575 0.73 8.52 -5.98
CA TYR A 575 0.84 9.66 -5.06
C TYR A 575 2.28 9.95 -4.65
N TYR A 576 3.07 8.94 -4.26
CA TYR A 576 4.43 9.19 -3.79
C TYR A 576 5.45 9.32 -4.94
N GLY A 577 5.23 8.60 -6.05
CA GLY A 577 6.12 8.61 -7.22
C GLY A 577 5.60 9.53 -8.32
N GLY A 578 4.39 9.26 -8.81
CA GLY A 578 3.81 9.98 -9.95
C GLY A 578 3.66 11.47 -9.74
N VAL A 579 2.96 11.88 -8.67
CA VAL A 579 2.70 13.30 -8.38
C VAL A 579 4.00 14.07 -8.17
N ALA A 580 5.03 13.45 -7.59
CA ALA A 580 6.33 14.09 -7.37
C ALA A 580 7.07 14.42 -8.67
N GLU A 581 6.80 13.68 -9.75
CA GLU A 581 7.42 13.88 -11.07
C GLU A 581 6.59 14.82 -11.97
N MET A 582 5.36 15.16 -11.59
CA MET A 582 4.52 16.07 -12.37
C MET A 582 4.98 17.52 -12.24
N THR A 583 5.06 18.21 -13.38
CA THR A 583 5.43 19.63 -13.45
C THR A 583 4.49 20.38 -14.39
N PRO A 584 4.42 21.72 -14.36
CA PRO A 584 3.61 22.48 -15.30
C PRO A 584 3.92 22.14 -16.78
N GLU A 585 5.12 21.68 -17.10
CA GLU A 585 5.52 21.29 -18.46
C GLU A 585 5.41 19.79 -18.74
N MET A 586 5.22 18.96 -17.70
CA MET A 586 5.17 17.49 -17.81
C MET A 586 4.04 16.92 -16.96
N PHE A 587 2.94 16.58 -17.62
CA PHE A 587 1.76 16.00 -16.96
C PHE A 587 0.95 15.11 -17.91
N PRO A 588 0.21 14.13 -17.37
CA PRO A 588 -0.71 13.31 -18.17
C PRO A 588 -2.06 13.98 -18.39
N THR A 589 -2.72 13.66 -19.49
CA THR A 589 -4.13 14.00 -19.68
C THR A 589 -5.03 13.06 -18.86
N VAL A 590 -4.69 11.77 -18.79
CA VAL A 590 -5.44 10.77 -18.03
C VAL A 590 -4.54 10.04 -17.05
N MET A 591 -4.97 9.96 -15.79
CA MET A 591 -4.41 9.04 -14.79
C MET A 591 -5.28 7.80 -14.77
N LEU A 592 -4.88 6.76 -15.51
CA LEU A 592 -5.64 5.52 -15.67
C LEU A 592 -5.32 4.55 -14.54
N MET A 593 -6.33 4.05 -13.83
CA MET A 593 -6.15 3.23 -12.62
C MET A 593 -7.09 2.02 -12.57
N ASP A 594 -6.62 0.95 -11.91
CA ASP A 594 -7.46 -0.12 -11.37
C ASP A 594 -8.02 0.29 -9.99
N TYR A 595 -9.17 -0.26 -9.60
CA TYR A 595 -9.79 -0.13 -8.28
C TYR A 595 -9.94 1.32 -7.78
N ILE A 596 -10.42 2.23 -8.65
CA ILE A 596 -10.58 3.64 -8.28
C ILE A 596 -11.45 3.79 -7.02
N GLY A 597 -10.93 4.53 -6.04
CA GLY A 597 -11.66 4.90 -4.84
C GLY A 597 -11.78 3.78 -3.81
N VAL A 598 -11.01 2.69 -3.93
CA VAL A 598 -10.82 1.70 -2.87
C VAL A 598 -9.63 2.11 -2.01
N ARG A 599 -9.78 2.02 -0.69
CA ARG A 599 -8.68 2.24 0.28
C ARG A 599 -8.27 0.96 0.98
N VAL A 600 -9.25 0.17 1.37
CA VAL A 600 -9.08 -1.05 2.15
C VAL A 600 -9.61 -2.19 1.30
N SER A 601 -8.73 -3.10 0.90
CA SER A 601 -9.11 -4.25 0.09
C SER A 601 -10.19 -5.08 0.80
N GLY A 602 -11.21 -5.47 0.03
CA GLY A 602 -12.38 -6.21 0.52
C GLY A 602 -13.43 -5.34 1.24
N ASP A 603 -13.20 -4.03 1.40
CA ASP A 603 -14.17 -3.11 2.00
C ASP A 603 -14.56 -1.98 1.03
N THR A 604 -15.73 -2.18 0.40
CA THR A 604 -16.35 -1.25 -0.54
C THR A 604 -17.44 -0.38 0.10
N THR A 605 -17.49 -0.33 1.44
CA THR A 605 -18.49 0.48 2.15
C THR A 605 -18.28 1.97 1.87
N ALA A 606 -19.35 2.75 2.01
CA ALA A 606 -19.30 4.21 1.82
C ALA A 606 -18.24 4.89 2.71
N ASN A 607 -17.95 4.31 3.88
CA ASN A 607 -16.94 4.83 4.80
C ASN A 607 -15.51 4.68 4.26
N ASN A 608 -15.21 3.61 3.52
CA ASN A 608 -13.89 3.32 2.96
C ASN A 608 -13.74 3.75 1.48
N ARG A 609 -14.81 4.24 0.86
CA ARG A 609 -14.76 4.91 -0.45
C ARG A 609 -13.90 6.19 -0.41
N ALA A 610 -13.11 6.42 -1.46
CA ALA A 610 -12.02 7.40 -1.49
C ALA A 610 -12.23 8.53 -2.52
N ALA A 611 -12.04 9.80 -2.12
CA ALA A 611 -12.16 10.99 -2.98
C ALA A 611 -10.82 11.54 -3.47
N GLU A 612 -9.71 10.87 -3.13
CA GLU A 612 -8.33 11.30 -3.33
C GLU A 612 -8.05 11.60 -4.80
N LEU A 613 -8.41 10.70 -5.71
CA LEU A 613 -8.11 10.84 -7.14
C LEU A 613 -8.85 12.00 -7.79
N ARG A 614 -10.13 12.20 -7.42
CA ARG A 614 -10.93 13.36 -7.87
C ARG A 614 -10.39 14.67 -7.32
N THR A 615 -10.02 14.68 -6.04
CA THR A 615 -9.43 15.86 -5.38
C THR A 615 -8.08 16.21 -5.97
N LEU A 616 -7.27 15.20 -6.30
CA LEU A 616 -6.01 15.35 -7.01
C LEU A 616 -6.23 15.97 -8.39
N ALA A 617 -7.12 15.42 -9.22
CA ALA A 617 -7.40 15.97 -10.54
C ALA A 617 -7.87 17.44 -10.51
N LEU A 618 -8.73 17.79 -9.54
CA LEU A 618 -9.11 19.18 -9.27
C LEU A 618 -7.90 20.06 -8.98
N GLY A 619 -7.05 19.63 -8.03
CA GLY A 619 -5.88 20.38 -7.62
C GLY A 619 -4.85 20.56 -8.73
N LEU A 620 -4.58 19.49 -9.48
CA LEU A 620 -3.65 19.52 -10.60
C LEU A 620 -4.13 20.47 -11.72
N ASN A 621 -5.42 20.49 -12.03
CA ASN A 621 -5.97 21.43 -13.02
C ASN A 621 -5.98 22.88 -12.53
N LEU A 622 -6.29 23.12 -11.24
CA LEU A 622 -6.36 24.46 -10.67
C LEU A 622 -4.98 25.06 -10.45
N TYR A 623 -4.03 24.27 -9.95
CA TYR A 623 -2.68 24.73 -9.61
C TYR A 623 -1.67 24.41 -10.72
N MET A 624 -1.30 23.13 -10.87
CA MET A 624 -0.13 22.71 -11.63
C MET A 624 -0.22 23.06 -13.12
N VAL A 625 -1.31 22.68 -13.79
CA VAL A 625 -1.53 23.00 -15.21
C VAL A 625 -1.75 24.49 -15.46
N SER A 626 -2.26 25.21 -14.46
CA SER A 626 -2.50 26.65 -14.56
C SER A 626 -1.22 27.48 -14.59
N GLU A 627 -0.11 26.95 -14.07
CA GLU A 627 1.20 27.61 -14.10
C GLU A 627 1.83 27.59 -15.51
N ASN A 628 1.39 26.66 -16.37
CA ASN A 628 1.88 26.59 -17.74
C ASN A 628 1.27 27.71 -18.61
N CYS A 629 2.09 28.69 -18.97
CA CYS A 629 1.67 29.87 -19.75
C CYS A 629 1.23 29.54 -21.19
N TYR A 630 1.64 28.40 -21.75
CA TYR A 630 1.19 27.95 -23.08
C TYR A 630 -0.23 27.36 -23.03
N VAL A 631 -0.54 26.67 -21.93
CA VAL A 631 -1.83 26.00 -21.71
C VAL A 631 -2.86 26.98 -21.16
N SER A 632 -2.46 27.79 -20.17
CA SER A 632 -3.34 28.67 -19.41
C SER A 632 -2.98 30.13 -19.69
N LYS A 633 -3.83 30.81 -20.47
CA LYS A 633 -3.68 32.26 -20.74
C LYS A 633 -4.04 33.15 -19.54
N ARG A 634 -4.55 32.55 -18.46
CA ARG A 634 -4.97 33.23 -17.23
C ARG A 634 -4.01 32.84 -16.12
N ARG A 635 -3.66 33.81 -15.25
CA ARG A 635 -2.89 33.55 -14.02
C ARG A 635 -3.56 32.48 -13.16
N ASN A 636 -2.76 31.78 -12.37
CA ASN A 636 -3.18 30.74 -11.41
C ASN A 636 -4.52 31.10 -10.72
N PRO A 637 -5.58 30.31 -10.90
CA PRO A 637 -6.88 30.46 -10.26
C PRO A 637 -6.80 30.66 -8.73
N LEU A 638 -5.87 29.97 -8.07
CA LEU A 638 -5.76 29.95 -6.62
C LEU A 638 -5.24 31.26 -6.03
N VAL A 639 -4.65 32.17 -6.83
CA VAL A 639 -4.24 33.50 -6.31
C VAL A 639 -5.38 34.53 -6.32
N LYS A 640 -6.53 34.20 -6.91
CA LYS A 640 -7.68 35.12 -7.02
C LYS A 640 -8.80 34.72 -6.07
N LYS A 641 -9.53 35.73 -5.57
CA LYS A 641 -10.76 35.49 -4.83
C LYS A 641 -11.78 34.80 -5.73
N SER A 642 -12.25 33.63 -5.32
CA SER A 642 -13.31 32.92 -6.04
C SER A 642 -14.62 33.69 -5.90
N ASN A 643 -15.33 33.86 -7.03
CA ASN A 643 -16.70 34.38 -7.02
C ASN A 643 -17.73 33.29 -6.69
N LYS A 644 -17.32 32.00 -6.66
CA LYS A 644 -18.17 30.89 -6.24
C LYS A 644 -18.11 30.76 -4.72
N LYS A 645 -19.28 30.77 -4.09
CA LYS A 645 -19.42 30.41 -2.68
C LYS A 645 -19.27 28.90 -2.57
N LEU A 646 -18.11 28.42 -2.12
CA LEU A 646 -17.94 27.02 -1.78
C LEU A 646 -18.88 26.66 -0.64
N ALA A 647 -19.24 25.37 -0.54
CA ALA A 647 -19.90 24.86 0.66
C ALA A 647 -19.07 25.23 1.89
N ALA A 648 -19.74 25.55 3.01
CA ALA A 648 -19.01 25.75 4.25
C ALA A 648 -18.21 24.47 4.55
N PRO A 649 -16.92 24.59 4.90
CA PRO A 649 -16.12 23.41 5.18
C PRO A 649 -16.75 22.64 6.34
N TRP A 650 -16.86 21.33 6.18
CA TRP A 650 -17.31 20.44 7.25
C TRP A 650 -16.17 20.32 8.27
N ASN A 651 -16.47 20.63 9.53
CA ASN A 651 -15.49 20.57 10.62
C ASN A 651 -15.96 19.63 11.72
N GLY A 652 -16.12 18.35 11.36
CA GLY A 652 -16.52 17.29 12.27
C GLY A 652 -15.47 16.21 12.42
N ILE A 653 -15.85 15.09 13.02
CA ILE A 653 -15.00 13.93 13.25
C ILE A 653 -15.60 12.70 12.58
N ILE A 654 -14.80 11.95 11.82
CA ILE A 654 -15.14 10.62 11.29
C ILE A 654 -14.22 9.58 11.92
N PHE A 655 -14.81 8.54 12.50
CA PHE A 655 -14.06 7.40 13.03
C PHE A 655 -13.88 6.31 11.97
N ALA A 656 -12.90 5.43 12.16
CA ALA A 656 -12.60 4.35 11.23
C ALA A 656 -13.78 3.39 10.99
N ASN A 657 -14.68 3.25 11.97
CA ASN A 657 -15.89 2.43 11.83
C ASN A 657 -17.06 3.15 11.11
N GLY A 658 -16.84 4.37 10.64
CA GLY A 658 -17.82 5.19 9.92
C GLY A 658 -18.79 5.98 10.78
N THR A 659 -18.66 5.93 12.11
CA THR A 659 -19.42 6.84 12.98
C THR A 659 -18.92 8.28 12.80
N ARG A 660 -19.83 9.25 12.91
CA ARG A 660 -19.55 10.67 12.65
C ARG A 660 -20.07 11.56 13.78
N ILE A 661 -19.31 12.60 14.09
CA ILE A 661 -19.72 13.71 14.95
C ILE A 661 -19.61 14.99 14.11
N ASP A 662 -20.74 15.48 13.60
CA ASP A 662 -20.74 16.63 12.69
C ASP A 662 -20.45 17.97 13.39
N ASN A 663 -20.75 18.07 14.68
CA ASN A 663 -20.56 19.27 15.49
C ASN A 663 -19.92 18.89 16.83
N PRO A 664 -18.61 18.59 16.86
CA PRO A 664 -17.92 18.24 18.10
C PRO A 664 -17.94 19.43 19.07
N PRO A 665 -18.01 19.21 20.39
CA PRO A 665 -17.88 20.27 21.37
C PRO A 665 -16.56 21.04 21.23
N PRO A 666 -16.51 22.34 21.58
CA PRO A 666 -15.25 23.08 21.57
C PRO A 666 -14.16 22.39 22.39
N ASN A 667 -12.97 22.20 21.80
CA ASN A 667 -11.81 21.49 22.38
C ASN A 667 -12.01 19.97 22.60
N TYR A 668 -13.01 19.35 21.99
CA TYR A 668 -13.16 17.89 22.02
C TYR A 668 -12.19 17.24 21.04
N ASP A 669 -11.11 16.66 21.56
CA ASP A 669 -10.15 15.85 20.79
C ASP A 669 -10.05 14.48 21.47
N PRO A 670 -10.68 13.42 20.92
CA PRO A 670 -10.66 12.09 21.52
C PRO A 670 -9.30 11.40 21.41
N TRP A 671 -8.38 11.92 20.59
CA TRP A 671 -7.04 11.36 20.41
C TRP A 671 -5.96 12.18 21.11
N ARG A 672 -6.31 13.33 21.72
CA ARG A 672 -5.34 14.14 22.46
C ARG A 672 -4.88 13.44 23.72
N VAL A 673 -3.57 13.30 23.85
CA VAL A 673 -2.95 12.94 25.12
C VAL A 673 -2.82 14.19 25.99
N ASP A 674 -3.56 14.29 27.10
CA ASP A 674 -3.51 15.48 28.00
C ASP A 674 -2.15 15.68 28.68
N VAL A 675 -1.42 14.59 28.92
CA VAL A 675 -0.15 14.58 29.66
C VAL A 675 0.89 13.78 28.90
N LEU A 676 1.93 14.47 28.42
CA LEU A 676 3.13 13.82 27.90
C LEU A 676 3.92 13.25 29.07
N LYS A 677 4.09 11.93 29.11
CA LYS A 677 4.77 11.24 30.21
C LYS A 677 6.28 11.42 30.11
N SER A 678 6.97 11.29 31.25
CA SER A 678 8.40 11.08 31.27
C SER A 678 8.75 9.88 30.38
N GLY A 679 9.74 10.04 29.50
CA GLY A 679 10.12 9.06 28.48
C GLY A 679 9.59 9.38 27.08
N THR A 680 8.65 10.31 26.91
CA THR A 680 8.23 10.77 25.57
C THR A 680 9.43 11.35 24.81
N VAL A 681 9.64 10.86 23.59
CA VAL A 681 10.73 11.27 22.69
C VAL A 681 10.18 12.21 21.64
N PHE A 682 10.78 13.40 21.51
CA PHE A 682 10.45 14.34 20.45
C PHE A 682 11.26 14.04 19.18
N GLY A 683 10.79 14.50 18.02
CA GLY A 683 11.45 14.25 16.72
C GLY A 683 12.90 14.76 16.60
N ASN A 684 13.36 15.60 17.53
CA ASN A 684 14.77 16.03 17.61
C ASN A 684 15.63 15.13 18.54
N GLY A 685 15.08 14.01 19.01
CA GLY A 685 15.74 13.07 19.95
C GLY A 685 15.67 13.47 21.43
N THR A 686 15.05 14.61 21.76
CA THR A 686 14.91 15.02 23.17
C THR A 686 13.92 14.11 23.90
N VAL A 687 14.31 13.62 25.08
CA VAL A 687 13.46 12.77 25.92
C VAL A 687 12.97 13.55 27.13
N LEU A 688 11.65 13.56 27.37
CA LEU A 688 11.09 14.17 28.57
C LEU A 688 11.54 13.42 29.82
N THR A 689 12.09 14.13 30.79
CA THR A 689 12.56 13.55 32.07
C THR A 689 11.50 13.62 33.19
N ARG A 690 10.35 14.24 32.90
CA ARG A 690 9.20 14.36 33.79
C ARG A 690 7.92 14.49 32.98
N ASN A 691 6.81 14.15 33.60
CA ASN A 691 5.49 14.40 33.01
C ASN A 691 5.27 15.91 32.82
N ILE A 692 4.73 16.30 31.68
CA ILE A 692 4.29 17.67 31.42
C ILE A 692 2.88 17.65 30.82
N THR A 693 2.11 18.71 31.05
CA THR A 693 0.86 18.93 30.30
C THR A 693 1.20 19.06 28.82
N ASN A 694 0.46 18.35 27.95
CA ASN A 694 0.69 18.44 26.51
C ASN A 694 0.44 19.88 26.04
N PRO A 695 1.47 20.58 25.52
CA PRO A 695 1.33 21.98 25.14
C PRO A 695 0.61 22.17 23.79
N PHE A 696 0.33 21.08 23.07
CA PHE A 696 -0.29 21.08 21.74
C PHE A 696 -1.77 20.67 21.76
#